data_AF-A0A8T4V472-F1
#
_entry.id   AF-A0A8T4V472-F1
#
_cell.length_a   1.000
_cell.length_b   1.000
_cell.length_c   1.000
_cell.angle_alpha   90.00
_cell.angle_beta   90.00
_cell.angle_gamma   90.00
#
_symmetry.space_group_name_H-M   'P 1'
#
loop_
_entity.id
_entity.type
_entity.pdbx_description
1 polymer ?
#
loop_
_entity_poly.entity_id
_entity_poly.type
_entity_poly.pdbx_seq_one_letter_code
_entity_poly.pdbx_strand_id
1 'polypeptide(L)'
;MDGKKGRGFSTLSRFSAPCSRKGQVTIFIIIGIAILFIFAGVLYVMKSTVTEQTDAEGVPIITSVPAEFQPLQVYTENCLRDTAKQGLKLLGQQGGYIYPELAGKFTFTPAEADGILLGSTSIPYWYYRVNPNPEEAHVYSSLQPKVKQSEDPSLSVEAQLNRFIRERIGSCLNEYHPFLEQGYDIKSSPDKQKVSTTVGETSVNVLLELPVQAQKGSAEKELTKFYVQIPLALRHYFDVAAQITETEQDVRFLERQGMELVSIYSRKDSNYLAPIALDGYDLASNIIWSEADLKQKYNELLSSYVPMLQFLGSANFFYAPISGILTQKATDNAVLSLTGAEDVDVTFTYVPSEIYFKTNSKNGVLAPNSALVHANLLTFGFQEFDTHYDISYPVLVTLRAPGALDGEDYLFNFALESNIRNNRPAPAGILPVKRDPLPLSPIVCNPEQRDTGLLRTVVVDSYTKEPLETVRVGFTIPEQAECEMGLTDAQGVVEEKYPAVYGGVVTFLKPEYLTNFYPLDTYKLKDKTSILGYAVADIPAPKVIELDRIKTININVLKKNVEKCMTPLLCEYTKGVHALLLPYKDISCSLGAKQCFFPAGGSVFGAGKPLLELEAEGSLSGVSSYHLTQTVLPLAADEEAMVTLERVRGLHPEVVGDAFSAVVSVKGSQPAGSPPASVKLVPGIYQVSIQAIKKSKVTIPGDERCFAYDLLTVAQQECSQLSPSDLDSYILGGLNWNSSATYLTITPEMLYPAQTLTFTVPTQNIQAIPVKITAPQKECEGFLCAGSGCLFETCNEKKFSLSGRTVEDLQVPAQVIEKTSLAEYRSTFKPVFG
;
A
#
# COMPACT_ATOMS: atom_id res chain seq x y z
N MET A 1 -31.79 39.62 55.15
CA MET A 1 -30.53 38.92 54.89
C MET A 1 -29.82 39.74 53.82
N ASP A 2 -29.09 40.77 54.27
CA ASP A 2 -27.61 40.80 54.39
C ASP A 2 -26.97 41.05 53.02
N GLY A 3 -26.19 42.09 52.75
CA GLY A 3 -25.71 43.21 53.56
C GLY A 3 -24.39 43.76 53.01
N LYS A 4 -24.21 45.09 53.10
CA LYS A 4 -22.93 45.86 53.26
C LYS A 4 -21.99 45.92 52.03
N LYS A 5 -21.23 46.99 51.72
CA LYS A 5 -20.73 48.27 52.31
C LYS A 5 -20.06 49.04 51.12
N GLY A 6 -19.84 50.35 51.04
CA GLY A 6 -20.04 51.50 51.93
C GLY A 6 -19.25 52.76 51.44
N ARG A 7 -19.49 53.90 52.12
CA ARG A 7 -18.73 55.18 52.24
C ARG A 7 -18.62 56.07 50.97
N GLY A 8 -18.79 57.40 51.01
CA GLY A 8 -19.05 58.39 52.06
C GLY A 8 -18.54 59.80 51.63
N PHE A 9 -18.96 60.85 52.36
CA PHE A 9 -18.64 62.30 52.24
C PHE A 9 -19.34 63.10 51.11
N SER A 10 -19.93 64.28 51.29
CA SER A 10 -20.23 65.11 52.48
C SER A 10 -21.18 66.27 52.07
N THR A 11 -22.08 66.62 53.00
CA THR A 11 -22.76 67.91 53.26
C THR A 11 -22.09 69.17 52.67
N LEU A 12 -22.81 70.18 52.16
CA LEU A 12 -23.41 71.25 52.99
C LEU A 12 -24.29 72.24 52.19
N SER A 13 -25.33 72.70 52.88
CA SER A 13 -26.02 74.01 52.84
C SER A 13 -26.70 74.50 51.55
N ARG A 14 -28.04 74.47 51.62
CA ARG A 14 -28.93 75.49 51.05
C ARG A 14 -28.51 76.87 51.58
N PHE A 15 -28.26 77.82 50.67
CA PHE A 15 -28.47 79.24 50.90
C PHE A 15 -29.38 79.76 49.78
N SER A 16 -30.60 80.13 50.17
CA SER A 16 -31.50 80.93 49.38
C SER A 16 -31.00 82.38 49.36
N ALA A 17 -30.79 82.95 48.18
CA ALA A 17 -30.81 84.40 48.00
C ALA A 17 -31.45 84.75 46.64
N PRO A 18 -32.23 85.84 46.59
CA PRO A 18 -33.14 86.15 45.50
C PRO A 18 -32.38 86.81 44.36
N CYS A 19 -32.62 86.41 43.10
CA CYS A 19 -32.01 87.09 41.96
C CYS A 19 -33.07 87.64 40.99
N SER A 20 -32.83 88.91 40.66
CA SER A 20 -33.73 89.86 40.01
C SER A 20 -34.02 89.55 38.53
N ARG A 21 -35.24 89.92 38.09
CA ARG A 21 -35.70 89.90 36.69
C ARG A 21 -35.01 90.94 35.76
N LYS A 22 -33.74 91.28 35.99
CA LYS A 22 -32.97 92.19 35.12
C LYS A 22 -31.64 91.62 34.61
N GLY A 23 -31.22 90.42 35.05
CA GLY A 23 -30.02 89.74 34.56
C GLY A 23 -30.22 88.78 33.38
N GLN A 24 -31.47 88.42 33.05
CA GLN A 24 -31.76 87.50 31.94
C GLN A 24 -31.58 88.16 30.57
N VAL A 25 -31.91 89.45 30.43
CA VAL A 25 -31.84 90.12 29.11
C VAL A 25 -30.39 90.28 28.64
N THR A 26 -29.46 90.60 29.53
CA THR A 26 -28.03 90.71 29.18
C THR A 26 -27.42 89.37 28.82
N ILE A 27 -27.84 88.28 29.48
CA ILE A 27 -27.44 86.91 29.12
C ILE A 27 -27.96 86.53 27.74
N PHE A 28 -29.22 86.84 27.41
CA PHE A 28 -29.76 86.56 26.08
C PHE A 28 -29.10 87.43 24.97
N ILE A 29 -28.69 88.66 25.27
CA ILE A 29 -27.94 89.49 24.33
C ILE A 29 -26.51 88.95 24.12
N ILE A 30 -25.81 88.56 25.19
CA ILE A 30 -24.47 87.97 25.08
C ILE A 30 -24.52 86.63 24.35
N ILE A 31 -25.52 85.79 24.63
CA ILE A 31 -25.75 84.53 23.91
C ILE A 31 -26.14 84.80 22.46
N GLY A 32 -26.98 85.80 22.19
CA GLY A 32 -27.36 86.19 20.82
C GLY A 32 -26.17 86.67 20.00
N ILE A 33 -25.30 87.50 20.60
CA ILE A 33 -24.06 87.97 19.96
C ILE A 33 -23.06 86.82 19.79
N ALA A 34 -22.93 85.93 20.78
CA ALA A 34 -22.07 84.75 20.68
C ALA A 34 -22.55 83.79 19.59
N ILE A 35 -23.85 83.52 19.50
CA ILE A 35 -24.45 82.72 18.43
C ILE A 35 -24.25 83.43 17.08
N LEU A 36 -24.38 84.75 17.01
CA LEU A 36 -24.17 85.50 15.77
C LEU A 36 -22.71 85.45 15.31
N PHE A 37 -21.74 85.52 16.22
CA PHE A 37 -20.31 85.36 15.88
C PHE A 37 -19.93 83.91 15.59
N ILE A 38 -20.55 82.93 16.26
CA ILE A 38 -20.39 81.51 15.93
C ILE A 38 -20.99 81.23 14.55
N PHE A 39 -22.17 81.76 14.25
CA PHE A 39 -22.85 81.58 12.96
C PHE A 39 -22.13 82.33 11.84
N ALA A 40 -21.66 83.55 12.08
CA ALA A 40 -20.81 84.28 11.16
C ALA A 40 -19.45 83.62 10.98
N GLY A 41 -18.88 83.03 12.04
CA GLY A 41 -17.65 82.24 12.00
C GLY A 41 -17.82 80.94 11.21
N VAL A 42 -18.93 80.22 11.42
CA VAL A 42 -19.30 79.03 10.64
C VAL A 42 -19.55 79.40 9.19
N LEU A 43 -20.27 80.49 8.90
CA LEU A 43 -20.46 80.97 7.52
C LEU A 43 -19.15 81.43 6.87
N TYR A 44 -18.25 82.06 7.64
CA TYR A 44 -16.95 82.49 7.14
C TYR A 44 -16.04 81.28 6.86
N VAL A 45 -16.02 80.28 7.75
CA VAL A 45 -15.30 79.01 7.56
C VAL A 45 -15.91 78.18 6.44
N MET A 46 -17.24 78.13 6.31
CA MET A 46 -17.92 77.50 5.16
C MET A 46 -17.61 78.22 3.85
N LYS A 47 -17.48 79.55 3.86
CA LYS A 47 -17.14 80.33 2.67
C LYS A 47 -15.64 80.25 2.32
N SER A 48 -14.76 80.01 3.28
CA SER A 48 -13.30 79.88 3.06
C SER A 48 -12.85 78.44 2.75
N THR A 49 -13.70 77.43 3.00
CA THR A 49 -13.35 76.01 2.84
C THR A 49 -14.09 75.34 1.67
N VAL A 50 -14.97 76.06 0.97
CA VAL A 50 -15.65 75.60 -0.26
C VAL A 50 -15.08 76.35 -1.46
N THR A 51 -13.89 75.94 -1.90
CA THR A 51 -13.27 76.39 -3.16
C THR A 51 -13.18 75.27 -4.20
N GLU A 52 -14.01 74.24 -4.08
CA GLU A 52 -14.29 73.30 -5.17
C GLU A 52 -15.81 73.11 -5.23
N GLN A 53 -16.45 73.83 -6.15
CA GLN A 53 -17.86 73.62 -6.43
C GLN A 53 -17.97 72.28 -7.19
N THR A 54 -18.38 71.25 -6.47
CA THR A 54 -18.89 69.99 -7.03
C THR A 54 -20.41 70.08 -7.06
N ASP A 55 -21.04 69.49 -8.08
CA ASP A 55 -22.49 69.33 -8.10
C ASP A 55 -22.95 68.19 -7.17
N ALA A 56 -24.26 67.95 -7.08
CA ALA A 56 -24.85 66.97 -6.16
C ALA A 56 -24.41 65.51 -6.43
N GLU A 57 -23.73 65.26 -7.55
CA GLU A 57 -23.22 63.95 -7.98
C GLU A 57 -21.67 63.86 -7.90
N GLY A 58 -20.99 64.89 -7.39
CA GLY A 58 -19.54 64.89 -7.21
C GLY A 58 -18.74 65.16 -8.50
N VAL A 59 -19.39 65.67 -9.56
CA VAL A 59 -18.75 66.12 -10.80
C VAL A 59 -18.23 67.55 -10.58
N PRO A 60 -16.99 67.87 -11.01
CA PRO A 60 -16.47 69.23 -10.90
C PRO A 60 -17.26 70.18 -11.82
N ILE A 61 -17.71 71.33 -11.30
CA ILE A 61 -18.39 72.35 -12.11
C ILE A 61 -17.39 72.95 -13.11
N ILE A 62 -17.44 72.51 -14.36
CA ILE A 62 -16.65 73.06 -15.47
C ILE A 62 -17.31 74.38 -15.92
N THR A 63 -16.51 75.43 -16.09
CA THR A 63 -16.98 76.74 -16.53
C THR A 63 -17.68 76.61 -17.89
N SER A 64 -18.87 77.21 -18.07
CA SER A 64 -19.63 77.09 -19.33
C SER A 64 -18.76 77.48 -20.54
N VAL A 65 -18.47 76.51 -21.40
CA VAL A 65 -17.63 76.69 -22.60
C VAL A 65 -18.51 77.20 -23.74
N PRO A 66 -18.16 78.32 -24.41
CA PRO A 66 -18.90 78.82 -25.57
C PRO A 66 -18.99 77.77 -26.68
N ALA A 67 -20.09 77.77 -27.44
CA ALA A 67 -20.36 76.76 -28.48
C ALA A 67 -19.21 76.59 -29.51
N GLU A 68 -18.45 77.66 -29.76
CA GLU A 68 -17.31 77.69 -30.68
C GLU A 68 -16.11 76.85 -30.22
N PHE A 69 -15.97 76.59 -28.92
CA PHE A 69 -14.86 75.83 -28.31
C PHE A 69 -15.29 74.47 -27.73
N GLN A 70 -16.58 74.15 -27.78
CA GLN A 70 -17.11 72.83 -27.39
C GLN A 70 -16.43 71.67 -28.12
N PRO A 71 -16.12 71.74 -29.43
CA PRO A 71 -15.41 70.66 -30.12
C PRO A 71 -14.02 70.35 -29.55
N LEU A 72 -13.31 71.37 -29.01
CA LEU A 72 -12.01 71.17 -28.37
C LEU A 72 -12.17 70.44 -27.05
N GLN A 73 -13.16 70.83 -26.24
CA GLN A 73 -13.46 70.13 -24.98
C GLN A 73 -13.78 68.66 -25.23
N VAL A 74 -14.71 68.37 -26.15
CA VAL A 74 -15.10 67.01 -26.50
C VAL A 74 -13.91 66.21 -27.04
N TYR A 75 -13.05 66.81 -27.87
CA TYR A 75 -11.86 66.13 -28.36
C TYR A 75 -10.88 65.79 -27.24
N THR A 76 -10.59 66.72 -26.33
CA THR A 76 -9.70 66.48 -25.18
C THR A 76 -10.29 65.42 -24.25
N GLU A 77 -11.59 65.47 -23.97
CA GLU A 77 -12.29 64.50 -23.13
C GLU A 77 -12.32 63.11 -23.78
N ASN A 78 -12.57 63.00 -25.09
CA ASN A 78 -12.50 61.71 -25.79
C ASN A 78 -11.09 61.12 -25.75
N CYS A 79 -10.08 61.95 -25.98
CA CYS A 79 -8.69 61.54 -25.88
C CYS A 79 -8.31 61.09 -24.46
N LEU A 80 -8.80 61.80 -23.44
CA LEU A 80 -8.63 61.44 -22.04
C LEU A 80 -9.32 60.12 -21.72
N ARG A 81 -10.56 59.93 -22.20
CA ARG A 81 -11.33 58.70 -22.04
C ARG A 81 -10.61 57.51 -22.68
N ASP A 82 -10.13 57.65 -23.90
CA ASP A 82 -9.44 56.58 -24.63
C ASP A 82 -8.11 56.21 -23.97
N THR A 83 -7.33 57.21 -23.54
CA THR A 83 -6.08 56.98 -22.83
C THR A 83 -6.32 56.29 -21.48
N ALA A 84 -7.32 56.75 -20.72
CA ALA A 84 -7.68 56.14 -19.45
C ALA A 84 -8.21 54.71 -19.62
N LYS A 85 -9.04 54.44 -20.65
CA LYS A 85 -9.47 53.08 -20.99
C LYS A 85 -8.33 52.15 -21.32
N GLN A 86 -7.35 52.60 -22.11
CA GLN A 86 -6.15 51.81 -22.42
C GLN A 86 -5.38 51.47 -21.14
N GLY A 87 -5.23 52.45 -20.24
CA GLY A 87 -4.58 52.26 -18.95
C GLY A 87 -5.34 51.26 -18.06
N LEU A 88 -6.68 51.37 -17.99
CA LEU A 88 -7.53 50.45 -17.23
C LEU A 88 -7.46 49.02 -17.77
N LYS A 89 -7.50 48.82 -19.09
CA LYS A 89 -7.34 47.50 -19.71
C LYS A 89 -5.99 46.87 -19.36
N LEU A 90 -4.91 47.65 -19.49
CA LEU A 90 -3.57 47.17 -19.16
C LEU A 90 -3.45 46.83 -17.66
N LEU A 91 -3.99 47.71 -16.81
CA LEU A 91 -4.02 47.53 -15.36
C LEU A 91 -4.75 46.25 -14.95
N GLY A 92 -5.92 45.99 -15.53
CA GLY A 92 -6.67 44.76 -15.28
C GLY A 92 -5.94 43.51 -15.75
N GLN A 93 -5.32 43.55 -16.94
CA GLN A 93 -4.59 42.41 -17.49
C GLN A 93 -3.33 42.04 -16.69
N GLN A 94 -2.78 42.96 -15.90
CA GLN A 94 -1.48 42.86 -15.22
C GLN A 94 -1.57 42.92 -13.68
N GLY A 95 -2.61 42.34 -13.04
CA GLY A 95 -2.60 42.23 -11.57
C GLY A 95 -2.91 43.51 -10.81
N GLY A 96 -3.47 44.52 -11.47
CA GLY A 96 -3.65 45.84 -10.89
C GLY A 96 -2.45 46.78 -11.09
N TYR A 97 -1.49 46.41 -11.94
CA TYR A 97 -0.34 47.24 -12.29
C TYR A 97 -0.33 47.63 -13.76
N ILE A 98 0.19 48.81 -14.07
CA ILE A 98 0.57 49.21 -15.43
C ILE A 98 2.08 48.99 -15.64
N TYR A 99 2.84 49.03 -14.55
CA TYR A 99 4.30 48.88 -14.54
C TYR A 99 4.73 47.79 -13.53
N PRO A 100 4.35 46.52 -13.75
CA PRO A 100 4.59 45.43 -12.79
C PRO A 100 6.06 45.24 -12.42
N GLU A 101 7.00 45.49 -13.35
CA GLU A 101 8.46 45.40 -13.14
C GLU A 101 9.00 46.35 -12.05
N LEU A 102 8.22 47.36 -11.64
CA LEU A 102 8.58 48.24 -10.52
C LEU A 102 8.19 47.64 -9.16
N ALA A 103 7.31 46.64 -9.14
CA ALA A 103 6.78 46.02 -7.93
C ALA A 103 7.49 44.71 -7.57
N GLY A 104 7.93 43.92 -8.56
CA GLY A 104 8.54 42.61 -8.34
C GLY A 104 9.42 42.14 -9.49
N LYS A 105 10.04 40.97 -9.33
CA LYS A 105 10.87 40.31 -10.34
C LYS A 105 10.10 39.19 -11.03
N PHE A 106 10.12 39.18 -12.36
CA PHE A 106 9.41 38.18 -13.16
C PHE A 106 10.42 37.36 -13.97
N THR A 107 10.36 36.03 -13.85
CA THR A 107 11.22 35.08 -14.58
C THR A 107 10.38 33.96 -15.18
N PHE A 108 10.98 33.15 -16.07
CA PHE A 108 10.32 31.97 -16.64
C PHE A 108 10.23 30.78 -15.66
N THR A 109 10.83 30.89 -14.46
CA THR A 109 10.79 29.89 -13.39
C THR A 109 9.95 30.45 -12.24
N PRO A 110 8.63 30.23 -12.21
CA PRO A 110 7.74 30.94 -11.29
C PRO A 110 8.01 30.68 -9.82
N ALA A 111 8.71 29.58 -9.48
CA ALA A 111 9.13 29.26 -8.13
C ALA A 111 10.20 30.20 -7.55
N GLU A 112 10.86 31.00 -8.39
CA GLU A 112 11.88 31.99 -7.99
C GLU A 112 11.46 33.43 -8.34
N ALA A 113 10.24 33.62 -8.83
CA ALA A 113 9.69 34.88 -9.27
C ALA A 113 8.65 35.42 -8.28
N ASP A 114 8.42 36.72 -8.32
CA ASP A 114 7.37 37.39 -7.57
C ASP A 114 5.99 37.36 -8.32
N GLY A 115 5.89 36.59 -9.40
CA GLY A 115 4.68 36.46 -10.19
C GLY A 115 4.82 35.52 -11.39
N ILE A 116 3.81 35.54 -12.26
CA ILE A 116 3.75 34.75 -13.49
C ILE A 116 4.13 35.65 -14.68
N LEU A 117 4.93 35.11 -15.60
CA LEU A 117 5.23 35.73 -16.89
C LEU A 117 4.49 34.98 -18.02
N LEU A 118 3.44 35.60 -18.58
CA LEU A 118 2.66 35.07 -19.71
C LEU A 118 3.02 35.81 -21.00
N GLY A 119 3.97 35.25 -21.77
CA GLY A 119 4.52 35.91 -22.95
C GLY A 119 5.28 37.18 -22.55
N SER A 120 4.71 38.34 -22.84
CA SER A 120 5.24 39.66 -22.43
C SER A 120 4.46 40.31 -21.29
N THR A 121 3.49 39.60 -20.70
CA THR A 121 2.62 40.13 -19.64
C THR A 121 3.07 39.58 -18.30
N SER A 122 3.52 40.48 -17.41
CA SER A 122 3.90 40.15 -16.03
C SER A 122 2.69 40.31 -15.11
N ILE A 123 2.36 39.28 -14.35
CA ILE A 123 1.21 39.23 -13.44
C ILE A 123 1.74 38.91 -12.02
N PRO A 124 1.75 39.88 -11.10
CA PRO A 124 2.24 39.69 -9.73
C PRO A 124 1.44 38.66 -8.94
N TYR A 125 2.13 37.95 -8.03
CA TYR A 125 1.46 37.16 -7.01
C TYR A 125 0.88 38.07 -5.92
N TRP A 126 -0.43 37.99 -5.73
CA TRP A 126 -1.09 38.63 -4.59
C TRP A 126 -0.88 37.84 -3.31
N TYR A 127 -0.51 36.56 -3.42
CA TYR A 127 -0.09 35.75 -2.30
C TYR A 127 0.93 34.69 -2.73
N TYR A 128 2.12 34.73 -2.12
CA TYR A 128 3.22 33.81 -2.46
C TYR A 128 4.28 33.71 -1.37
N ARG A 129 5.19 32.74 -1.53
CA ARG A 129 6.34 32.52 -0.67
C ARG A 129 7.59 33.17 -1.25
N VAL A 130 8.29 33.96 -0.44
CA VAL A 130 9.47 34.72 -0.90
C VAL A 130 10.68 33.82 -1.19
N ASN A 131 10.88 32.76 -0.39
CA ASN A 131 12.02 31.85 -0.53
C ASN A 131 11.52 30.42 -0.77
N PRO A 132 11.81 29.77 -1.92
CA PRO A 132 11.38 28.40 -2.18
C PRO A 132 12.15 27.37 -1.33
N ASN A 133 13.32 27.72 -0.77
CA ASN A 133 14.20 26.82 -0.02
C ASN A 133 13.53 26.25 1.26
N PRO A 134 13.41 24.93 1.44
CA PRO A 134 12.79 24.31 2.62
C PRO A 134 13.60 24.50 3.92
N GLU A 135 14.87 24.93 3.86
CA GLU A 135 15.72 25.11 5.05
C GLU A 135 15.57 26.49 5.72
N GLU A 136 14.77 27.38 5.13
CA GLU A 136 14.54 28.74 5.61
C GLU A 136 13.11 28.93 6.12
N ALA A 137 12.92 29.90 7.02
CA ALA A 137 11.60 30.25 7.56
C ALA A 137 10.57 30.48 6.44
N HIS A 138 9.34 29.97 6.62
CA HIS A 138 8.27 30.21 5.65
C HIS A 138 7.78 31.66 5.78
N VAL A 139 8.35 32.55 4.96
CA VAL A 139 7.96 33.95 4.84
C VAL A 139 7.06 34.12 3.62
N TYR A 140 5.86 34.63 3.87
CA TYR A 140 4.88 34.96 2.85
C TYR A 140 4.86 36.46 2.58
N SER A 141 4.58 36.82 1.34
CA SER A 141 4.46 38.20 0.89
C SER A 141 3.23 38.37 -0.01
N SER A 142 2.91 39.62 -0.31
CA SER A 142 1.81 40.00 -1.19
C SER A 142 2.24 41.19 -2.05
N LEU A 143 2.05 41.08 -3.37
CA LEU A 143 2.16 42.20 -4.29
C LEU A 143 0.79 42.71 -4.72
N GLN A 144 -0.22 42.63 -3.85
CA GLN A 144 -1.50 43.29 -4.09
C GLN A 144 -1.33 44.81 -4.00
N PRO A 145 -1.63 45.59 -5.07
CA PRO A 145 -1.48 47.04 -5.04
C PRO A 145 -2.57 47.68 -4.18
N LYS A 146 -2.24 48.83 -3.57
CA LYS A 146 -3.25 49.68 -2.93
C LYS A 146 -4.08 50.39 -3.98
N VAL A 147 -5.36 50.63 -3.71
CA VAL A 147 -6.22 51.32 -4.66
C VAL A 147 -5.96 52.82 -4.63
N LYS A 148 -5.86 53.40 -3.42
CA LYS A 148 -5.81 54.86 -3.25
C LYS A 148 -4.40 55.42 -3.29
N GLN A 149 -4.25 56.59 -3.92
CA GLN A 149 -2.98 57.32 -3.94
C GLN A 149 -2.50 57.74 -2.54
N SER A 150 -3.40 57.93 -1.58
CA SER A 150 -3.05 58.25 -0.20
C SER A 150 -2.34 57.11 0.54
N GLU A 151 -2.52 55.86 0.09
CA GLU A 151 -1.94 54.67 0.70
C GLU A 151 -0.61 54.30 0.05
N ASP A 152 -0.52 54.44 -1.27
CA ASP A 152 0.73 54.33 -2.02
C ASP A 152 0.81 55.45 -3.08
N PRO A 153 1.65 56.48 -2.86
CA PRO A 153 1.77 57.61 -3.78
C PRO A 153 2.31 57.27 -5.17
N SER A 154 2.91 56.09 -5.36
CA SER A 154 3.69 55.73 -6.53
C SER A 154 3.14 54.54 -7.33
N LEU A 155 2.71 53.49 -6.63
CA LEU A 155 2.29 52.22 -7.21
C LEU A 155 0.83 51.86 -6.89
N SER A 156 0.06 52.76 -6.28
CA SER A 156 -1.39 52.55 -6.21
C SER A 156 -2.04 52.57 -7.60
N VAL A 157 -3.21 51.97 -7.72
CA VAL A 157 -4.03 51.96 -8.94
C VAL A 157 -4.24 53.38 -9.48
N GLU A 158 -4.63 54.32 -8.61
CA GLU A 158 -4.83 55.73 -8.96
C GLU A 158 -3.53 56.41 -9.40
N ALA A 159 -2.43 56.20 -8.67
CA ALA A 159 -1.14 56.81 -9.01
C ALA A 159 -0.59 56.32 -10.36
N GLN A 160 -0.73 55.03 -10.63
CA GLN A 160 -0.30 54.42 -11.88
C GLN A 160 -1.11 54.94 -13.07
N LEU A 161 -2.44 55.04 -12.95
CA LEU A 161 -3.29 55.63 -13.99
C LEU A 161 -2.94 57.11 -14.22
N ASN A 162 -2.73 57.88 -13.15
CA ASN A 162 -2.30 59.28 -13.25
C ASN A 162 -0.98 59.43 -14.02
N ARG A 163 -0.04 58.50 -13.83
CA ARG A 163 1.24 58.48 -14.55
C ARG A 163 1.03 58.09 -16.01
N PHE A 164 0.33 57.00 -16.28
CA PHE A 164 0.10 56.49 -17.63
C PHE A 164 -0.61 57.52 -18.52
N ILE A 165 -1.66 58.14 -18.00
CA ILE A 165 -2.43 59.16 -18.72
C ILE A 165 -1.52 60.36 -19.03
N ARG A 166 -0.76 60.85 -18.05
CA ARG A 166 0.16 61.98 -18.23
C ARG A 166 1.24 61.72 -19.29
N GLU A 167 1.76 60.49 -19.35
CA GLU A 167 2.79 60.07 -20.31
C GLU A 167 2.23 59.94 -21.74
N ARG A 168 0.93 59.63 -21.92
CA ARG A 168 0.34 59.33 -23.23
C ARG A 168 -0.63 60.36 -23.78
N ILE A 169 -1.23 61.19 -22.94
CA ILE A 169 -2.27 62.15 -23.34
C ILE A 169 -1.78 63.10 -24.43
N GLY A 170 -0.51 63.56 -24.36
CA GLY A 170 0.08 64.43 -25.37
C GLY A 170 0.11 63.81 -26.77
N SER A 171 0.48 62.53 -26.87
CA SER A 171 0.48 61.80 -28.14
C SER A 171 -0.92 61.62 -28.71
N CYS A 172 -1.92 61.45 -27.84
CA CYS A 172 -3.31 61.28 -28.26
C CYS A 172 -3.92 62.62 -28.71
N LEU A 173 -3.59 63.74 -28.04
CA LEU A 173 -4.04 65.07 -28.46
C LEU A 173 -3.42 65.50 -29.79
N ASN A 174 -2.20 65.01 -30.10
CA ASN A 174 -1.48 65.26 -31.35
C ASN A 174 -1.41 66.76 -31.70
N GLU A 175 -1.02 67.57 -30.71
CA GLU A 175 -0.93 69.04 -30.83
C GLU A 175 -2.22 69.70 -31.38
N TYR A 176 -3.38 69.06 -31.21
CA TYR A 176 -4.67 69.50 -31.75
C TYR A 176 -4.67 69.72 -33.27
N HIS A 177 -3.82 69.01 -34.01
CA HIS A 177 -3.66 69.16 -35.47
C HIS A 177 -4.99 69.23 -36.27
N PRO A 178 -6.02 68.41 -35.99
CA PRO A 178 -7.30 68.46 -36.71
C PRO A 178 -8.04 69.81 -36.62
N PHE A 179 -7.74 70.62 -35.61
CA PHE A 179 -8.37 71.94 -35.40
C PHE A 179 -7.55 73.08 -35.98
N LEU A 180 -6.23 72.92 -36.14
CA LEU A 180 -5.38 73.92 -36.80
C LEU A 180 -5.84 74.13 -38.26
N GLU A 181 -6.22 73.04 -38.94
CA GLU A 181 -6.78 73.08 -40.31
C GLU A 181 -8.17 73.76 -40.38
N GLN A 182 -8.86 73.90 -39.25
CA GLN A 182 -10.18 74.54 -39.14
C GLN A 182 -10.09 76.01 -38.70
N GLY A 183 -8.88 76.58 -38.67
CA GLY A 183 -8.63 77.99 -38.35
C GLY A 183 -8.58 78.31 -36.85
N TYR A 184 -8.31 77.31 -35.99
CA TYR A 184 -8.00 77.55 -34.58
C TYR A 184 -6.49 77.82 -34.38
N ASP A 185 -6.14 78.79 -33.55
CA ASP A 185 -4.81 78.92 -32.95
C ASP A 185 -4.88 78.37 -31.52
N ILE A 186 -4.12 77.30 -31.25
CA ILE A 186 -4.19 76.55 -29.99
C ILE A 186 -2.82 76.50 -29.35
N LYS A 187 -2.73 76.97 -28.10
CA LYS A 187 -1.54 76.89 -27.26
C LYS A 187 -1.87 76.08 -26.01
N SER A 188 -1.47 74.82 -26.01
CA SER A 188 -1.49 73.98 -24.81
C SER A 188 -0.20 74.17 -24.00
N SER A 189 -0.29 74.06 -22.67
CA SER A 189 0.89 74.01 -21.78
C SER A 189 1.07 72.62 -21.16
N PRO A 190 1.66 71.63 -21.88
CA PRO A 190 1.83 70.26 -21.38
C PRO A 190 2.63 70.18 -20.07
N ASP A 191 3.60 71.08 -19.87
CA ASP A 191 4.45 71.10 -18.66
C ASP A 191 3.67 71.44 -17.37
N LYS A 192 2.47 72.03 -17.50
CA LYS A 192 1.59 72.37 -16.38
C LYS A 192 0.49 71.34 -16.16
N GLN A 193 0.54 70.20 -16.87
CA GLN A 193 -0.50 69.20 -16.78
C GLN A 193 -0.51 68.50 -15.41
N LYS A 194 -1.71 68.28 -14.86
CA LYS A 194 -1.92 67.45 -13.68
C LYS A 194 -3.09 66.51 -13.93
N VAL A 195 -2.91 65.23 -13.58
CA VAL A 195 -3.95 64.21 -13.68
C VAL A 195 -4.27 63.70 -12.29
N SER A 196 -5.56 63.66 -11.97
CA SER A 196 -6.10 63.09 -10.74
C SER A 196 -7.17 62.06 -11.08
N THR A 197 -6.92 60.81 -10.72
CA THR A 197 -7.84 59.69 -10.89
C THR A 197 -8.42 59.32 -9.53
N THR A 198 -9.71 59.02 -9.49
CA THR A 198 -10.40 58.53 -8.30
C THR A 198 -11.21 57.29 -8.68
N VAL A 199 -10.96 56.18 -7.98
CA VAL A 199 -11.72 54.95 -8.15
C VAL A 199 -12.95 55.01 -7.23
N GLY A 200 -14.13 55.19 -7.81
CA GLY A 200 -15.41 55.12 -7.10
C GLY A 200 -16.01 53.72 -7.10
N GLU A 201 -17.20 53.58 -6.50
CA GLU A 201 -17.91 52.30 -6.39
C GLU A 201 -18.32 51.74 -7.78
N THR A 202 -18.86 52.59 -8.65
CA THR A 202 -19.41 52.19 -9.96
C THR A 202 -18.69 52.82 -11.16
N SER A 203 -17.75 53.73 -10.92
CA SER A 203 -17.03 54.43 -11.99
C SER A 203 -15.61 54.81 -11.60
N VAL A 204 -14.75 54.95 -12.62
CA VAL A 204 -13.43 55.55 -12.49
C VAL A 204 -13.50 56.97 -13.04
N ASN A 205 -13.20 57.94 -12.18
CA ASN A 205 -13.31 59.36 -12.47
C ASN A 205 -11.92 59.92 -12.71
N VAL A 206 -11.72 60.61 -13.84
CA VAL A 206 -10.43 61.18 -14.22
C VAL A 206 -10.59 62.67 -14.47
N LEU A 207 -9.83 63.47 -13.73
CA LEU A 207 -9.71 64.91 -13.89
C LEU A 207 -8.33 65.25 -14.47
N LEU A 208 -8.33 65.88 -15.64
CA LEU A 208 -7.15 66.47 -16.26
C LEU A 208 -7.19 67.99 -16.10
N GLU A 209 -6.20 68.53 -15.41
CA GLU A 209 -5.93 69.97 -15.37
C GLU A 209 -4.87 70.29 -16.42
N LEU A 210 -5.28 70.89 -17.53
CA LEU A 210 -4.42 71.25 -18.66
C LEU A 210 -4.87 72.61 -19.21
N PRO A 211 -4.06 73.68 -19.03
CA PRO A 211 -4.36 74.97 -19.65
C PRO A 211 -4.22 74.90 -21.16
N VAL A 212 -5.32 75.10 -21.87
CA VAL A 212 -5.42 75.17 -23.33
C VAL A 212 -6.01 76.52 -23.70
N GLN A 213 -5.16 77.40 -24.25
CA GLN A 213 -5.59 78.67 -24.82
C GLN A 213 -5.98 78.43 -26.27
N ALA A 214 -7.22 78.75 -26.63
CA ALA A 214 -7.74 78.58 -27.98
C ALA A 214 -8.32 79.90 -28.50
N GLN A 215 -7.96 80.25 -29.73
CA GLN A 215 -8.47 81.40 -30.46
C GLN A 215 -9.07 80.98 -31.80
N LYS A 216 -10.24 81.51 -32.14
CA LYS A 216 -10.87 81.35 -33.45
C LYS A 216 -11.48 82.70 -33.89
N GLY A 217 -10.89 83.33 -34.90
CA GLY A 217 -11.27 84.70 -35.28
C GLY A 217 -11.04 85.69 -34.12
N SER A 218 -12.11 86.34 -33.65
CA SER A 218 -12.08 87.28 -32.51
C SER A 218 -12.43 86.65 -31.16
N ALA A 219 -12.86 85.39 -31.13
CA ALA A 219 -13.19 84.68 -29.90
C ALA A 219 -11.92 84.04 -29.33
N GLU A 220 -11.70 84.23 -28.03
CA GLU A 220 -10.60 83.64 -27.27
C GLU A 220 -11.16 83.00 -26.00
N LYS A 221 -10.69 81.80 -25.67
CA LYS A 221 -11.08 81.10 -24.45
C LYS A 221 -9.93 80.25 -23.93
N GLU A 222 -9.76 80.26 -22.61
CA GLU A 222 -8.90 79.31 -21.89
C GLU A 222 -9.75 78.19 -21.30
N LEU A 223 -9.42 76.95 -21.65
CA LEU A 223 -9.95 75.72 -21.07
C LEU A 223 -8.91 75.17 -20.10
N THR A 224 -9.30 74.87 -18.86
CA THR A 224 -8.33 74.49 -17.81
C THR A 224 -8.55 73.11 -17.22
N LYS A 225 -9.79 72.60 -17.25
CA LYS A 225 -10.18 71.33 -16.65
C LYS A 225 -10.99 70.51 -17.63
N PHE A 226 -10.66 69.23 -17.73
CA PHE A 226 -11.37 68.23 -18.53
C PHE A 226 -11.68 67.04 -17.63
N TYR A 227 -12.90 66.54 -17.69
CA TYR A 227 -13.36 65.48 -16.79
C TYR A 227 -13.99 64.36 -17.59
N VAL A 228 -13.62 63.12 -17.27
CA VAL A 228 -14.29 61.94 -17.82
C VAL A 228 -14.64 60.98 -16.70
N GLN A 229 -15.87 60.47 -16.79
CA GLN A 229 -16.35 59.35 -15.98
C GLN A 229 -16.40 58.10 -16.86
N ILE A 230 -15.69 57.06 -16.44
CA ILE A 230 -15.68 55.75 -17.09
C ILE A 230 -16.54 54.82 -16.23
N PRO A 231 -17.66 54.29 -16.74
CA PRO A 231 -18.59 53.46 -15.97
C PRO A 231 -18.05 52.04 -15.78
N LEU A 232 -16.97 51.92 -15.00
CA LEU A 232 -16.32 50.67 -14.64
C LEU A 232 -16.31 50.53 -13.12
N ALA A 233 -16.92 49.46 -12.60
CA ALA A 233 -16.91 49.12 -11.18
C ALA A 233 -15.57 48.51 -10.75
N LEU A 234 -14.45 49.20 -11.00
CA LEU A 234 -13.11 48.68 -10.74
C LEU A 234 -12.91 48.30 -9.27
N ARG A 235 -13.51 49.06 -8.34
CA ARG A 235 -13.46 48.77 -6.91
C ARG A 235 -13.99 47.39 -6.58
N HIS A 236 -15.15 47.04 -7.15
CA HIS A 236 -15.79 45.74 -6.99
C HIS A 236 -14.87 44.58 -7.42
N TYR A 237 -14.24 44.68 -8.59
CA TYR A 237 -13.32 43.63 -9.07
C TYR A 237 -12.10 43.46 -8.17
N PHE A 238 -11.58 44.57 -7.63
CA PHE A 238 -10.50 44.52 -6.63
C PHE A 238 -10.94 43.87 -5.32
N ASP A 239 -12.16 44.13 -4.86
CA ASP A 239 -12.70 43.57 -3.63
C ASP A 239 -12.97 42.06 -3.77
N VAL A 240 -13.49 41.60 -4.92
CA VAL A 240 -13.63 40.15 -5.23
C VAL A 240 -12.26 39.47 -5.28
N ALA A 241 -11.27 40.06 -5.97
CA ALA A 241 -9.92 39.52 -6.02
C ALA A 241 -9.25 39.46 -4.63
N ALA A 242 -9.48 40.49 -3.81
CA ALA A 242 -9.00 40.54 -2.42
C ALA A 242 -9.64 39.42 -1.59
N GLN A 243 -10.95 39.21 -1.71
CA GLN A 243 -11.66 38.15 -1.00
C GLN A 243 -11.11 36.75 -1.34
N ILE A 244 -10.83 36.47 -2.62
CA ILE A 244 -10.21 35.20 -3.03
C ILE A 244 -8.82 35.05 -2.41
N THR A 245 -8.03 36.13 -2.41
CA THR A 245 -6.66 36.15 -1.86
C THR A 245 -6.66 35.95 -0.35
N GLU A 246 -7.54 36.64 0.39
CA GLU A 246 -7.72 36.48 1.84
C GLU A 246 -8.17 35.05 2.17
N THR A 247 -9.08 34.49 1.37
CA THR A 247 -9.50 33.10 1.52
C THR A 247 -8.34 32.14 1.35
N GLU A 248 -7.48 32.33 0.34
CA GLU A 248 -6.29 31.50 0.18
C GLU A 248 -5.35 31.61 1.40
N GLN A 249 -5.16 32.82 1.94
CA GLN A 249 -4.35 33.03 3.14
C GLN A 249 -4.89 32.28 4.35
N ASP A 250 -6.21 32.29 4.53
CA ASP A 250 -6.90 31.72 5.69
C ASP A 250 -7.08 30.21 5.61
N VAL A 251 -7.54 29.69 4.46
CA VAL A 251 -7.99 28.29 4.32
C VAL A 251 -7.11 27.43 3.44
N ARG A 252 -6.15 28.00 2.70
CA ARG A 252 -5.16 27.27 1.89
C ARG A 252 -5.82 26.33 0.90
N PHE A 253 -6.78 26.86 0.14
CA PHE A 253 -7.60 26.01 -0.71
C PHE A 253 -6.77 25.41 -1.83
N LEU A 254 -5.78 26.14 -2.39
CA LEU A 254 -4.92 25.56 -3.43
C LEU A 254 -4.06 24.41 -2.89
N GLU A 255 -3.46 24.56 -1.70
CA GLU A 255 -2.67 23.47 -1.10
C GLU A 255 -3.52 22.25 -0.76
N ARG A 256 -4.73 22.48 -0.21
CA ARG A 256 -5.66 21.41 0.13
C ARG A 256 -6.10 20.65 -1.12
N GLN A 257 -6.42 21.36 -2.20
CA GLN A 257 -6.77 20.74 -3.47
C GLN A 257 -5.60 20.00 -4.09
N GLY A 258 -4.38 20.57 -4.06
CA GLY A 258 -3.17 19.89 -4.51
C GLY A 258 -2.90 18.59 -3.74
N MET A 259 -3.05 18.61 -2.40
CA MET A 259 -2.93 17.40 -1.57
C MET A 259 -4.04 16.39 -1.82
N GLU A 260 -5.26 16.84 -2.12
CA GLU A 260 -6.36 15.96 -2.50
C GLU A 260 -6.06 15.25 -3.83
N LEU A 261 -5.45 15.93 -4.80
CA LEU A 261 -4.97 15.29 -6.03
C LEU A 261 -3.92 14.21 -5.75
N VAL A 262 -2.92 14.48 -4.90
CA VAL A 262 -1.95 13.46 -4.48
C VAL A 262 -2.66 12.27 -3.83
N SER A 263 -3.63 12.52 -2.95
CA SER A 263 -4.36 11.47 -2.25
C SER A 263 -5.24 10.62 -3.19
N ILE A 264 -5.91 11.23 -4.18
CA ILE A 264 -6.80 10.52 -5.11
C ILE A 264 -6.01 9.75 -6.17
N TYR A 265 -4.90 10.32 -6.64
CA TYR A 265 -4.12 9.79 -7.76
C TYR A 265 -2.87 9.02 -7.33
N SER A 266 -2.70 8.72 -6.04
CA SER A 266 -1.64 7.84 -5.57
C SER A 266 -2.08 6.39 -5.44
N ARG A 267 -1.21 5.47 -5.88
CA ARG A 267 -1.46 4.02 -5.83
C ARG A 267 -0.14 3.26 -5.71
N LYS A 268 -0.22 2.00 -5.29
CA LYS A 268 0.88 1.03 -5.39
C LYS A 268 1.08 0.57 -6.85
N ASP A 269 1.42 1.51 -7.72
CA ASP A 269 1.67 1.31 -9.15
C ASP A 269 2.52 2.47 -9.66
N SER A 270 3.63 2.17 -10.35
CA SER A 270 4.58 3.17 -10.86
C SER A 270 3.97 4.08 -11.93
N ASN A 271 2.83 3.73 -12.53
CA ASN A 271 2.09 4.59 -13.46
C ASN A 271 1.31 5.73 -12.77
N TYR A 272 1.14 5.66 -11.46
CA TYR A 272 0.41 6.65 -10.65
C TYR A 272 1.39 7.44 -9.75
N LEU A 273 0.87 8.40 -8.96
CA LEU A 273 1.69 9.06 -7.95
C LEU A 273 2.05 8.08 -6.83
N ALA A 274 3.19 8.30 -6.17
CA ALA A 274 3.60 7.48 -5.03
C ALA A 274 2.71 7.75 -3.81
N PRO A 275 2.26 6.72 -3.06
CA PRO A 275 1.44 6.90 -1.86
C PRO A 275 2.15 7.70 -0.78
N ILE A 276 1.41 8.61 -0.12
CA ILE A 276 1.92 9.38 1.03
C ILE A 276 2.34 8.43 2.15
N ALA A 277 1.43 7.52 2.53
CA ALA A 277 1.67 6.49 3.52
C ALA A 277 0.86 5.25 3.12
N LEU A 278 1.51 4.12 2.89
CA LEU A 278 0.85 2.86 2.58
C LEU A 278 1.73 1.68 3.00
N ASP A 279 1.13 0.69 3.65
CA ASP A 279 1.78 -0.57 3.95
C ASP A 279 1.40 -1.63 2.91
N GLY A 280 2.37 -2.45 2.53
CA GLY A 280 2.20 -3.61 1.66
C GLY A 280 2.79 -4.87 2.27
N TYR A 281 2.20 -6.02 1.95
CA TYR A 281 2.63 -7.34 2.44
C TYR A 281 3.28 -8.21 1.37
N ASP A 282 3.66 -7.59 0.25
CA ASP A 282 4.28 -8.31 -0.85
C ASP A 282 5.71 -8.72 -0.46
N LEU A 283 6.07 -9.95 -0.82
CA LEU A 283 7.40 -10.52 -0.58
C LEU A 283 8.53 -9.71 -1.24
N ALA A 284 8.23 -8.90 -2.24
CA ALA A 284 9.15 -7.98 -2.92
C ALA A 284 8.36 -6.83 -3.56
N SER A 285 8.94 -5.62 -3.61
CA SER A 285 8.41 -4.52 -4.41
C SER A 285 9.37 -4.29 -5.56
N ASN A 286 8.89 -4.38 -6.79
CA ASN A 286 9.58 -3.85 -7.96
C ASN A 286 9.13 -2.40 -8.27
N ILE A 287 8.30 -1.81 -7.42
CA ILE A 287 7.69 -0.51 -7.68
C ILE A 287 8.63 0.58 -7.18
N ILE A 288 9.16 1.31 -8.14
CA ILE A 288 9.97 2.50 -7.95
C ILE A 288 9.35 3.66 -8.73
N TRP A 289 9.55 4.88 -8.24
CA TRP A 289 9.17 6.10 -8.94
C TRP A 289 10.38 6.98 -9.20
N SER A 290 10.36 7.70 -10.31
CA SER A 290 11.28 8.81 -10.55
C SER A 290 10.63 10.11 -10.12
N GLU A 291 11.37 10.97 -9.41
CA GLU A 291 10.89 12.31 -9.02
C GLU A 291 10.50 13.16 -10.25
N ALA A 292 11.22 13.00 -11.37
CA ALA A 292 10.92 13.72 -12.62
C ALA A 292 9.58 13.30 -13.23
N ASP A 293 9.30 11.99 -13.22
CA ASP A 293 8.03 11.43 -13.72
C ASP A 293 6.85 11.82 -12.79
N LEU A 294 7.06 11.79 -11.47
CA LEU A 294 6.07 12.28 -10.50
C LEU A 294 5.75 13.76 -10.72
N LYS A 295 6.76 14.61 -10.96
CA LYS A 295 6.58 16.03 -11.27
C LYS A 295 5.74 16.21 -12.54
N GLN A 296 6.01 15.43 -13.59
CA GLN A 296 5.25 15.50 -14.84
C GLN A 296 3.78 15.10 -14.63
N LYS A 297 3.52 13.97 -13.97
CA LYS A 297 2.15 13.50 -13.66
C LYS A 297 1.39 14.54 -12.85
N TYR A 298 2.05 15.15 -11.86
CA TYR A 298 1.42 16.19 -11.05
C TYR A 298 1.06 17.43 -11.89
N ASN A 299 1.92 17.86 -12.81
CA ASN A 299 1.62 18.95 -13.75
C ASN A 299 0.41 18.65 -14.66
N GLU A 300 0.28 17.41 -15.14
CA GLU A 300 -0.87 16.97 -15.95
C GLU A 300 -2.18 17.02 -15.14
N LEU A 301 -2.12 16.62 -13.86
CA LEU A 301 -3.24 16.73 -12.94
C LEU A 301 -3.62 18.19 -12.69
N LEU A 302 -2.66 19.06 -12.39
CA LEU A 302 -2.93 20.50 -12.18
C LEU A 302 -3.61 21.14 -13.39
N SER A 303 -3.16 20.81 -14.60
CA SER A 303 -3.74 21.31 -15.86
C SER A 303 -5.21 20.91 -16.04
N SER A 304 -5.60 19.77 -15.47
CA SER A 304 -6.97 19.24 -15.57
C SER A 304 -7.88 19.70 -14.43
N TYR A 305 -7.34 19.83 -13.22
CA TYR A 305 -8.12 20.01 -12.00
C TYR A 305 -8.16 21.43 -11.45
N VAL A 306 -7.13 22.25 -11.69
CA VAL A 306 -7.19 23.68 -11.29
C VAL A 306 -8.34 24.41 -12.00
N PRO A 307 -8.62 24.19 -13.31
CA PRO A 307 -9.78 24.78 -13.97
C PRO A 307 -11.15 24.32 -13.47
N MET A 308 -11.20 23.26 -12.64
CA MET A 308 -12.45 22.80 -12.03
C MET A 308 -12.80 23.58 -10.75
N LEU A 309 -11.90 24.43 -10.24
CA LEU A 309 -12.20 25.30 -9.11
C LEU A 309 -13.30 26.30 -9.50
N GLN A 310 -14.28 26.47 -8.62
CA GLN A 310 -15.40 27.37 -8.86
C GLN A 310 -15.61 28.32 -7.68
N PHE A 311 -16.08 29.51 -7.96
CA PHE A 311 -16.52 30.49 -6.97
C PHE A 311 -18.05 30.41 -6.87
N LEU A 312 -18.62 30.09 -5.69
CA LEU A 312 -20.05 29.82 -5.55
C LEU A 312 -20.97 30.96 -6.02
N GLY A 313 -20.61 32.21 -5.71
CA GLY A 313 -21.38 33.40 -6.07
C GLY A 313 -20.97 34.06 -7.39
N SER A 314 -20.31 33.36 -8.32
CA SER A 314 -19.90 33.94 -9.61
C SER A 314 -20.94 33.71 -10.71
N ALA A 315 -20.90 34.53 -11.76
CA ALA A 315 -21.84 34.42 -12.90
C ALA A 315 -21.71 33.09 -13.66
N ASN A 316 -20.50 32.52 -13.69
CA ASN A 316 -20.18 31.23 -14.33
C ASN A 316 -20.26 30.02 -13.39
N PHE A 317 -20.77 30.16 -12.17
CA PHE A 317 -20.94 29.02 -11.26
C PHE A 317 -21.95 28.03 -11.84
N PHE A 318 -21.58 26.75 -11.87
CA PHE A 318 -22.48 25.69 -12.31
C PHE A 318 -22.30 24.44 -11.45
N TYR A 319 -23.36 24.09 -10.73
CA TYR A 319 -23.41 22.85 -9.96
C TYR A 319 -23.83 21.68 -10.85
N ALA A 320 -22.91 20.75 -11.07
CA ALA A 320 -23.16 19.51 -11.80
C ALA A 320 -23.27 18.33 -10.81
N PRO A 321 -24.45 17.73 -10.60
CA PRO A 321 -24.56 16.52 -9.80
C PRO A 321 -23.94 15.34 -10.56
N ILE A 322 -23.02 14.63 -9.92
CA ILE A 322 -22.29 13.47 -10.47
C ILE A 322 -22.67 12.22 -9.67
N SER A 323 -22.77 11.08 -10.35
CA SER A 323 -23.02 9.80 -9.69
C SER A 323 -21.83 9.35 -8.84
N GLY A 324 -22.09 9.07 -7.55
CA GLY A 324 -21.11 8.51 -6.62
C GLY A 324 -20.71 9.50 -5.53
N ILE A 325 -20.84 9.08 -4.26
CA ILE A 325 -20.65 9.95 -3.09
C ILE A 325 -19.22 10.52 -3.02
N LEU A 326 -18.21 9.70 -3.29
CA LEU A 326 -16.81 10.13 -3.25
C LEU A 326 -16.47 11.11 -4.37
N THR A 327 -16.95 10.83 -5.59
CA THR A 327 -16.74 11.71 -6.74
C THR A 327 -17.45 13.04 -6.56
N GLN A 328 -18.69 13.04 -6.08
CA GLN A 328 -19.43 14.25 -5.75
C GLN A 328 -18.69 15.07 -4.69
N LYS A 329 -18.19 14.43 -3.63
CA LYS A 329 -17.46 15.13 -2.57
C LYS A 329 -16.14 15.75 -3.07
N ALA A 330 -15.40 15.05 -3.94
CA ALA A 330 -14.19 15.58 -4.55
C ALA A 330 -14.49 16.82 -5.42
N THR A 331 -15.61 16.82 -6.16
CA THR A 331 -16.02 18.01 -6.92
C THR A 331 -16.57 19.12 -6.05
N ASP A 332 -17.28 18.80 -4.97
CA ASP A 332 -17.79 19.80 -4.01
C ASP A 332 -16.64 20.53 -3.30
N ASN A 333 -15.52 19.84 -3.03
CA ASN A 333 -14.31 20.44 -2.46
C ASN A 333 -13.66 21.48 -3.39
N ALA A 334 -13.91 21.41 -4.70
CA ALA A 334 -13.43 22.41 -5.65
C ALA A 334 -14.27 23.71 -5.65
N VAL A 335 -15.34 23.80 -4.85
CA VAL A 335 -16.20 24.98 -4.76
C VAL A 335 -15.81 25.86 -3.57
N LEU A 336 -15.36 27.08 -3.87
CA LEU A 336 -15.13 28.12 -2.87
C LEU A 336 -16.47 28.73 -2.45
N SER A 337 -16.79 28.62 -1.15
CA SER A 337 -18.03 29.14 -0.56
C SER A 337 -18.00 30.67 -0.36
N LEU A 338 -17.77 31.40 -1.45
CA LEU A 338 -17.71 32.87 -1.50
C LEU A 338 -18.90 33.43 -2.27
N THR A 339 -19.28 34.68 -1.97
CA THR A 339 -20.43 35.40 -2.56
C THR A 339 -20.06 36.84 -2.90
N GLY A 340 -20.86 37.53 -3.71
CA GLY A 340 -20.61 38.92 -4.11
C GLY A 340 -19.85 39.07 -5.42
N ALA A 341 -19.97 38.11 -6.33
CA ALA A 341 -19.35 38.15 -7.66
C ALA A 341 -20.37 37.83 -8.77
N GLU A 342 -21.65 38.11 -8.54
CA GLU A 342 -22.77 37.61 -9.35
C GLU A 342 -22.78 38.17 -10.78
N ASP A 343 -22.04 39.26 -11.02
CA ASP A 343 -21.88 39.97 -12.29
C ASP A 343 -20.57 39.64 -13.03
N VAL A 344 -19.71 38.79 -12.47
CA VAL A 344 -18.41 38.43 -13.04
C VAL A 344 -18.20 36.93 -13.14
N ASP A 345 -17.58 36.49 -14.23
CA ASP A 345 -17.06 35.13 -14.35
C ASP A 345 -15.73 35.03 -13.60
N VAL A 346 -15.60 34.06 -12.70
CA VAL A 346 -14.36 33.78 -11.96
C VAL A 346 -13.77 32.48 -12.46
N THR A 347 -12.53 32.52 -12.95
CA THR A 347 -11.86 31.35 -13.51
C THR A 347 -10.47 31.18 -12.92
N PHE A 348 -10.10 29.93 -12.64
CA PHE A 348 -8.80 29.53 -12.14
C PHE A 348 -8.06 28.77 -13.24
N THR A 349 -6.83 29.17 -13.55
CA THR A 349 -6.04 28.56 -14.61
C THR A 349 -4.67 28.19 -14.08
N TYR A 350 -4.32 26.91 -14.22
CA TYR A 350 -2.94 26.50 -14.03
C TYR A 350 -2.11 26.96 -15.23
N VAL A 351 -0.98 27.61 -14.97
CA VAL A 351 -0.04 28.01 -16.02
C VAL A 351 1.08 26.98 -16.06
N PRO A 352 1.15 26.11 -17.09
CA PRO A 352 2.19 25.09 -17.16
C PRO A 352 3.57 25.72 -17.15
N SER A 353 4.34 25.43 -16.11
CA SER A 353 5.67 26.00 -15.91
C SER A 353 6.60 25.01 -15.21
N GLU A 354 7.86 25.39 -15.07
CA GLU A 354 8.77 24.65 -14.20
C GLU A 354 8.42 24.92 -12.73
N ILE A 355 7.60 24.04 -12.15
CA ILE A 355 7.21 24.10 -10.74
C ILE A 355 8.32 23.60 -9.81
N TYR A 356 8.30 24.07 -8.56
CA TYR A 356 9.08 23.45 -7.49
C TYR A 356 8.39 22.14 -7.09
N PHE A 357 9.09 21.02 -7.30
CA PHE A 357 8.60 19.69 -6.95
C PHE A 357 9.77 18.87 -6.40
N LYS A 358 9.66 18.43 -5.16
CA LYS A 358 10.65 17.65 -4.43
C LYS A 358 9.97 16.54 -3.65
N THR A 359 10.69 15.45 -3.48
CA THR A 359 10.26 14.35 -2.62
C THR A 359 11.39 13.97 -1.65
N ASN A 360 11.12 13.07 -0.70
CA ASN A 360 12.16 12.39 0.08
C ASN A 360 12.94 11.34 -0.73
N SER A 361 13.02 11.48 -2.06
CA SER A 361 13.77 10.59 -2.94
C SER A 361 15.27 10.61 -2.65
N LYS A 362 15.93 9.48 -2.88
CA LYS A 362 17.41 9.38 -2.85
C LYS A 362 17.90 9.37 -4.29
N ASN A 363 18.69 10.37 -4.67
CA ASN A 363 19.20 10.55 -6.04
C ASN A 363 18.08 10.58 -7.10
N GLY A 364 16.91 11.14 -6.77
CA GLY A 364 15.76 11.25 -7.68
C GLY A 364 14.93 9.97 -7.86
N VAL A 365 15.25 8.92 -7.10
CA VAL A 365 14.51 7.64 -7.09
C VAL A 365 13.81 7.46 -5.75
N LEU A 366 12.54 7.09 -5.80
CA LEU A 366 11.72 6.77 -4.65
C LEU A 366 11.39 5.27 -4.67
N ALA A 367 11.64 4.59 -3.55
CA ALA A 367 11.40 3.16 -3.38
C ALA A 367 10.88 2.90 -1.96
N PRO A 368 10.03 1.89 -1.75
CA PRO A 368 9.54 1.55 -0.41
C PRO A 368 10.65 1.01 0.47
N ASN A 369 10.53 1.26 1.77
CA ASN A 369 11.35 0.54 2.74
C ASN A 369 10.82 -0.89 2.80
N SER A 370 11.68 -1.84 2.48
CA SER A 370 11.31 -3.25 2.43
C SER A 370 12.00 -3.99 3.57
N ALA A 371 11.21 -4.73 4.34
CA ALA A 371 11.70 -5.66 5.35
C ALA A 371 11.18 -7.05 5.01
N LEU A 372 12.00 -8.06 5.30
CA LEU A 372 11.58 -9.45 5.31
C LEU A 372 11.56 -9.89 6.76
N VAL A 373 10.50 -10.59 7.15
CA VAL A 373 10.36 -11.16 8.47
C VAL A 373 10.21 -12.65 8.30
N HIS A 374 11.21 -13.37 8.82
CA HIS A 374 11.24 -14.82 8.83
C HIS A 374 10.70 -15.33 10.17
N ALA A 375 9.56 -16.01 10.15
CA ALA A 375 8.92 -16.62 11.32
C ALA A 375 8.75 -18.13 11.10
N ASN A 376 9.77 -18.91 11.45
CA ASN A 376 9.83 -20.37 11.25
C ASN A 376 9.56 -20.75 9.78
N LEU A 377 8.44 -21.43 9.48
CA LEU A 377 8.06 -21.89 8.14
C LEU A 377 7.39 -20.80 7.27
N LEU A 378 7.23 -19.58 7.80
CA LEU A 378 6.51 -18.49 7.15
C LEU A 378 7.44 -17.29 6.94
N THR A 379 7.56 -16.85 5.70
CA THR A 379 8.27 -15.62 5.32
C THR A 379 7.24 -14.57 4.93
N PHE A 380 7.34 -13.38 5.54
CA PHE A 380 6.50 -12.23 5.24
C PHE A 380 7.36 -11.10 4.69
N GLY A 381 6.90 -10.46 3.61
CA GLY A 381 7.44 -9.18 3.18
C GLY A 381 6.62 -8.06 3.78
N PHE A 382 7.30 -7.04 4.30
CA PHE A 382 6.69 -5.78 4.70
C PHE A 382 7.27 -4.69 3.82
N GLN A 383 6.41 -3.85 3.28
CA GLN A 383 6.77 -2.71 2.44
C GLN A 383 6.09 -1.49 2.98
N GLU A 384 6.89 -0.53 3.44
CA GLU A 384 6.41 0.75 3.92
C GLU A 384 6.69 1.80 2.83
N PHE A 385 5.62 2.30 2.22
CA PHE A 385 5.65 3.45 1.33
C PHE A 385 5.41 4.69 2.18
N ASP A 386 6.43 5.54 2.29
CA ASP A 386 6.36 6.79 3.03
C ASP A 386 6.93 7.91 2.15
N THR A 387 6.05 8.62 1.43
CA THR A 387 6.43 9.65 0.46
C THR A 387 6.07 11.03 0.96
N HIS A 388 7.07 11.90 1.04
CA HIS A 388 6.90 13.28 1.48
C HIS A 388 7.00 14.23 0.28
N TYR A 389 5.96 15.01 0.02
CA TYR A 389 5.88 15.91 -1.13
C TYR A 389 6.12 17.39 -0.76
N ASP A 390 7.21 17.90 -1.35
CA ASP A 390 7.66 19.27 -1.61
C ASP A 390 7.04 19.96 -2.83
N ILE A 391 5.95 20.75 -2.77
CA ILE A 391 5.35 21.30 -4.01
C ILE A 391 5.03 22.80 -3.91
N SER A 392 5.43 23.59 -4.92
CA SER A 392 4.91 24.94 -5.14
C SER A 392 4.55 25.16 -6.61
N TYR A 393 3.35 25.69 -6.87
CA TYR A 393 2.84 25.89 -8.23
C TYR A 393 1.97 27.16 -8.37
N PRO A 394 2.02 27.84 -9.52
CA PRO A 394 1.23 29.05 -9.80
C PRO A 394 -0.21 28.75 -10.20
N VAL A 395 -1.14 29.62 -9.80
CA VAL A 395 -2.50 29.67 -10.32
C VAL A 395 -2.83 31.10 -10.74
N LEU A 396 -3.23 31.27 -11.99
CA LEU A 396 -3.80 32.51 -12.51
C LEU A 396 -5.29 32.54 -12.20
N VAL A 397 -5.75 33.63 -11.59
CA VAL A 397 -7.17 33.92 -11.39
C VAL A 397 -7.58 35.03 -12.34
N THR A 398 -8.63 34.81 -13.11
CA THR A 398 -9.19 35.79 -14.05
C THR A 398 -10.63 36.06 -13.70
N LEU A 399 -10.92 37.34 -13.39
CA LEU A 399 -12.27 37.89 -13.32
C LEU A 399 -12.60 38.48 -14.68
N ARG A 400 -13.66 37.98 -15.32
CA ARG A 400 -14.16 38.52 -16.58
C ARG A 400 -15.53 39.15 -16.34
N ALA A 401 -15.63 40.44 -16.61
CA ALA A 401 -16.87 41.20 -16.54
C ALA A 401 -17.37 41.50 -17.97
N PRO A 402 -18.37 40.76 -18.48
CA PRO A 402 -18.81 40.90 -19.86
C PRO A 402 -19.40 42.29 -20.14
N GLY A 403 -18.94 42.96 -21.20
CA GLY A 403 -19.43 44.28 -21.62
C GLY A 403 -19.19 45.45 -20.65
N ALA A 404 -18.41 45.25 -19.58
CA ALA A 404 -18.25 46.22 -18.49
C ALA A 404 -17.46 47.49 -18.85
N LEU A 405 -16.71 47.50 -19.95
CA LEU A 405 -15.94 48.66 -20.40
C LEU A 405 -16.45 49.16 -21.76
N ASP A 406 -17.57 49.89 -21.73
CA ASP A 406 -18.26 50.44 -22.91
C ASP A 406 -18.62 49.39 -23.97
N GLY A 407 -19.17 48.26 -23.52
CA GLY A 407 -19.62 47.16 -24.39
C GLY A 407 -18.54 46.12 -24.72
N GLU A 408 -17.30 46.33 -24.27
CA GLU A 408 -16.24 45.33 -24.32
C GLU A 408 -16.05 44.63 -22.97
N ASP A 409 -15.61 43.38 -22.99
CA ASP A 409 -15.29 42.62 -21.80
C ASP A 409 -14.10 43.22 -21.07
N TYR A 410 -14.21 43.34 -19.74
CA TYR A 410 -13.11 43.73 -18.88
C TYR A 410 -12.51 42.49 -18.21
N LEU A 411 -11.18 42.35 -18.29
CA LEU A 411 -10.43 41.26 -17.67
C LEU A 411 -9.60 41.81 -16.52
N PHE A 412 -9.74 41.21 -15.35
CA PHE A 412 -8.90 41.47 -14.18
C PHE A 412 -8.19 40.18 -13.78
N ASN A 413 -6.89 40.12 -14.02
CA ASN A 413 -6.04 38.97 -13.78
C ASN A 413 -5.18 39.20 -12.55
N PHE A 414 -5.00 38.20 -11.69
CA PHE A 414 -3.98 38.20 -10.63
C PHE A 414 -3.51 36.76 -10.38
N ALA A 415 -2.34 36.59 -9.76
CA ALA A 415 -1.78 35.27 -9.52
C ALA A 415 -1.74 34.93 -8.02
N LEU A 416 -1.86 33.65 -7.72
CA LEU A 416 -1.65 33.05 -6.40
C LEU A 416 -0.64 31.90 -6.53
N GLU A 417 0.16 31.67 -5.49
CA GLU A 417 1.08 30.54 -5.42
C GLU A 417 0.68 29.57 -4.32
N SER A 418 0.42 28.31 -4.69
CA SER A 418 0.21 27.23 -3.74
C SER A 418 1.54 26.75 -3.16
N ASN A 419 1.59 26.46 -1.86
CA ASN A 419 2.79 26.04 -1.15
C ASN A 419 2.54 24.85 -0.20
N ILE A 420 2.79 23.64 -0.69
CA ILE A 420 2.70 22.37 0.06
C ILE A 420 4.09 22.00 0.59
N ARG A 421 4.21 21.72 1.89
CA ARG A 421 5.44 21.24 2.54
C ARG A 421 5.14 20.03 3.40
N ASN A 422 5.90 18.96 3.20
CA ASN A 422 5.78 17.72 3.97
C ASN A 422 4.34 17.19 4.00
N ASN A 423 3.69 17.12 2.83
CA ASN A 423 2.28 16.70 2.67
C ASN A 423 1.23 17.57 3.40
N ARG A 424 1.56 18.82 3.71
CA ARG A 424 0.65 19.74 4.41
C ARG A 424 0.69 21.13 3.77
N PRO A 425 -0.39 21.92 3.84
CA PRO A 425 -0.31 23.35 3.57
C PRO A 425 0.77 23.98 4.45
N ALA A 426 1.71 24.72 3.86
CA ALA A 426 2.84 25.25 4.59
C ALA A 426 2.38 26.33 5.58
N PRO A 427 2.51 26.13 6.92
CA PRO A 427 2.11 27.14 7.88
C PRO A 427 3.08 28.32 7.86
N ALA A 428 2.59 29.51 8.19
CA ALA A 428 3.45 30.68 8.37
C ALA A 428 4.39 30.48 9.58
N GLY A 429 5.68 30.83 9.42
CA GLY A 429 6.69 30.79 10.49
C GLY A 429 7.76 29.69 10.34
N ILE A 430 8.55 29.50 11.40
CA ILE A 430 9.60 28.48 11.46
C ILE A 430 8.97 27.18 11.95
N LEU A 431 8.72 26.24 11.03
CA LEU A 431 8.69 24.84 11.44
C LEU A 431 10.12 24.33 11.40
N PRO A 432 10.64 23.71 12.47
CA PRO A 432 11.74 22.78 12.27
C PRO A 432 11.19 21.72 11.33
N VAL A 433 11.75 21.65 10.11
CA VAL A 433 11.59 20.48 9.26
C VAL A 433 12.20 19.33 10.03
N LYS A 434 11.40 18.69 10.90
CA LYS A 434 11.65 17.30 11.26
C LYS A 434 11.47 16.56 9.96
N ARG A 435 12.55 16.46 9.17
CA ARG A 435 12.71 15.32 8.29
C ARG A 435 12.64 14.16 9.26
N ASP A 436 11.51 13.48 9.30
CA ASP A 436 11.43 12.26 10.09
C ASP A 436 12.62 11.41 9.66
N PRO A 437 13.44 10.95 10.63
CA PRO A 437 14.65 10.23 10.30
C PRO A 437 14.21 9.06 9.43
N LEU A 438 14.76 9.01 8.21
CA LEU A 438 14.67 7.86 7.31
C LEU A 438 14.67 6.61 8.16
N PRO A 439 13.65 5.73 8.06
CA PRO A 439 13.63 4.52 8.86
C PRO A 439 14.97 3.83 8.67
N LEU A 440 15.62 3.58 9.81
CA LEU A 440 16.97 3.06 9.91
C LEU A 440 16.98 1.68 9.25
N SER A 441 17.18 1.63 7.94
CA SER A 441 17.88 0.47 7.38
C SER A 441 19.17 0.36 8.19
N PRO A 442 19.47 -0.82 8.79
CA PRO A 442 20.66 -0.98 9.60
C PRO A 442 21.86 -0.42 8.85
N ILE A 443 22.70 0.39 9.51
CA ILE A 443 23.83 1.11 8.87
C ILE A 443 24.66 0.17 7.98
N VAL A 444 24.77 -1.09 8.36
CA VAL A 444 25.46 -2.17 7.65
C VAL A 444 24.90 -2.43 6.24
N CYS A 445 23.61 -2.19 5.98
CA CYS A 445 22.99 -2.39 4.67
C CYS A 445 23.21 -1.22 3.69
N ASN A 446 23.69 -0.07 4.17
CA ASN A 446 23.95 1.10 3.32
C ASN A 446 25.00 0.76 2.25
N PRO A 447 24.81 1.18 0.99
CA PRO A 447 25.76 0.89 -0.09
C PRO A 447 27.20 1.31 0.20
N GLU A 448 27.40 2.40 0.93
CA GLU A 448 28.73 2.90 1.33
C GLU A 448 29.46 2.00 2.33
N GLN A 449 28.74 1.15 3.06
CA GLN A 449 29.27 0.23 4.06
C GLN A 449 29.49 -1.19 3.50
N ARG A 450 29.18 -1.42 2.22
CA ARG A 450 29.38 -2.71 1.52
C ARG A 450 30.82 -2.79 1.02
N ASP A 451 31.66 -3.52 1.74
CA ASP A 451 33.11 -3.55 1.59
C ASP A 451 33.67 -4.85 0.99
N THR A 452 32.82 -5.73 0.44
CA THR A 452 33.30 -6.82 -0.43
C THR A 452 33.69 -6.30 -1.83
N GLY A 453 34.40 -7.13 -2.61
CA GLY A 453 34.40 -6.96 -4.07
C GLY A 453 33.01 -7.26 -4.66
N LEU A 454 32.84 -7.03 -5.97
CA LEU A 454 31.59 -7.36 -6.67
C LEU A 454 31.32 -8.87 -6.60
N LEU A 455 30.18 -9.24 -6.03
CA LEU A 455 29.71 -10.62 -5.99
C LEU A 455 28.67 -10.80 -7.08
N ARG A 456 28.96 -11.73 -8.00
CA ARG A 456 28.05 -12.09 -9.08
C ARG A 456 27.28 -13.34 -8.70
N THR A 457 25.96 -13.30 -8.81
CA THR A 457 25.11 -14.49 -8.64
C THR A 457 24.31 -14.74 -9.89
N VAL A 458 24.25 -15.99 -10.32
CA VAL A 458 23.46 -16.44 -11.46
C VAL A 458 22.44 -17.44 -10.95
N VAL A 459 21.15 -17.17 -11.17
CA VAL A 459 20.05 -18.01 -10.70
C VAL A 459 19.31 -18.62 -11.88
N VAL A 460 19.09 -19.94 -11.82
CA VAL A 460 18.48 -20.72 -12.91
C VAL A 460 17.39 -21.65 -12.37
N ASP A 461 16.51 -22.10 -13.26
CA ASP A 461 15.53 -23.15 -12.95
C ASP A 461 16.22 -24.52 -12.83
N SER A 462 15.94 -25.26 -11.75
CA SER A 462 16.50 -26.59 -11.50
C SER A 462 16.19 -27.64 -12.58
N TYR A 463 15.16 -27.44 -13.41
CA TYR A 463 14.76 -28.37 -14.46
C TYR A 463 15.10 -27.88 -15.86
N THR A 464 14.60 -26.71 -16.25
CA THR A 464 14.81 -26.20 -17.62
C THR A 464 16.23 -25.68 -17.82
N LYS A 465 16.95 -25.41 -16.72
CA LYS A 465 18.27 -24.75 -16.68
C LYS A 465 18.26 -23.34 -17.29
N GLU A 466 17.07 -22.78 -17.54
CA GLU A 466 16.90 -21.43 -18.05
C GLU A 466 17.14 -20.40 -16.94
N PRO A 467 17.68 -19.22 -17.26
CA PRO A 467 17.84 -18.15 -16.28
C PRO A 467 16.51 -17.66 -15.71
N LEU A 468 16.51 -17.33 -14.42
CA LEU A 468 15.33 -16.80 -13.73
C LEU A 468 15.48 -15.30 -13.50
N GLU A 469 14.68 -14.52 -14.21
CA GLU A 469 14.51 -13.07 -13.97
C GLU A 469 13.74 -12.80 -12.68
N THR A 470 13.90 -11.60 -12.11
CA THR A 470 13.16 -11.11 -10.93
C THR A 470 13.24 -12.01 -9.69
N VAL A 471 14.33 -12.74 -9.50
CA VAL A 471 14.62 -13.44 -8.24
C VAL A 471 15.17 -12.40 -7.27
N ARG A 472 14.55 -12.28 -6.10
CA ARG A 472 15.05 -11.42 -5.03
C ARG A 472 16.23 -12.06 -4.34
N VAL A 473 17.32 -11.31 -4.24
CA VAL A 473 18.53 -11.71 -3.52
C VAL A 473 18.66 -10.86 -2.27
N GLY A 474 18.39 -11.49 -1.13
CA GLY A 474 18.58 -10.92 0.20
C GLY A 474 19.90 -11.38 0.81
N PHE A 475 20.41 -10.61 1.76
CA PHE A 475 21.55 -10.98 2.59
C PHE A 475 21.22 -10.74 4.06
N THR A 476 21.07 -11.84 4.79
CA THR A 476 20.78 -11.83 6.23
C THR A 476 22.07 -11.93 7.01
N ILE A 477 22.24 -11.01 7.96
CA ILE A 477 23.26 -11.04 9.00
C ILE A 477 22.53 -11.47 10.27
N PRO A 478 22.74 -12.73 10.73
CA PRO A 478 22.00 -13.27 11.88
C PRO A 478 22.02 -12.32 13.08
N GLU A 479 20.84 -12.09 13.68
CA GLU A 479 20.62 -11.23 14.85
C GLU A 479 20.95 -9.74 14.67
N GLN A 480 21.31 -9.28 13.46
CA GLN A 480 21.72 -7.89 13.23
C GLN A 480 20.89 -7.17 12.17
N ALA A 481 20.82 -7.70 10.95
CA ALA A 481 20.26 -6.97 9.82
C ALA A 481 19.85 -7.90 8.67
N GLU A 482 18.86 -7.48 7.88
CA GLU A 482 18.53 -8.12 6.61
C GLU A 482 18.61 -7.07 5.50
N CYS A 483 19.55 -7.28 4.57
CA CYS A 483 19.87 -6.33 3.53
C CYS A 483 19.36 -6.83 2.17
N GLU A 484 18.70 -5.96 1.42
CA GLU A 484 18.32 -6.27 0.03
C GLU A 484 19.49 -5.96 -0.92
N MET A 485 19.93 -6.98 -1.65
CA MET A 485 21.07 -6.90 -2.58
C MET A 485 20.61 -6.63 -4.01
N GLY A 486 19.39 -7.01 -4.37
CA GLY A 486 18.78 -6.66 -5.63
C GLY A 486 17.89 -7.75 -6.21
N LEU A 487 17.52 -7.56 -7.47
CA LEU A 487 16.74 -8.50 -8.28
C LEU A 487 17.61 -9.00 -9.43
N THR A 488 17.42 -10.25 -9.85
CA THR A 488 18.06 -10.77 -11.06
C THR A 488 17.47 -10.16 -12.33
N ASP A 489 18.34 -9.89 -13.30
CA ASP A 489 17.98 -9.42 -14.64
C ASP A 489 17.42 -10.53 -15.54
N ALA A 490 17.11 -10.21 -16.81
CA ALA A 490 16.59 -11.16 -17.80
C ALA A 490 17.54 -12.35 -18.08
N GLN A 491 18.82 -12.22 -17.72
CA GLN A 491 19.84 -13.26 -17.81
C GLN A 491 20.01 -14.03 -16.48
N GLY A 492 19.13 -13.79 -15.50
CA GLY A 492 19.17 -14.40 -14.19
C GLY A 492 20.34 -13.94 -13.32
N VAL A 493 20.94 -12.79 -13.62
CA VAL A 493 22.16 -12.30 -12.96
C VAL A 493 21.84 -11.15 -12.02
N VAL A 494 22.49 -11.15 -10.85
CA VAL A 494 22.64 -9.96 -9.99
C VAL A 494 24.11 -9.77 -9.65
N GLU A 495 24.59 -8.53 -9.73
CA GLU A 495 25.97 -8.15 -9.39
C GLU A 495 25.94 -7.00 -8.40
N GLU A 496 26.37 -7.25 -7.16
CA GLU A 496 26.30 -6.26 -6.09
C GLU A 496 27.43 -6.47 -5.05
N LYS A 497 27.76 -5.43 -4.29
CA LYS A 497 28.65 -5.55 -3.13
C LYS A 497 27.85 -5.97 -1.89
N TYR A 498 28.49 -6.66 -0.96
CA TYR A 498 27.87 -7.13 0.27
C TYR A 498 28.61 -6.53 1.47
N PRO A 499 27.97 -6.46 2.66
CA PRO A 499 28.70 -6.19 3.90
C PRO A 499 29.62 -7.36 4.25
N ALA A 500 30.88 -7.08 4.61
CA ALA A 500 31.85 -8.11 5.00
C ALA A 500 31.63 -8.59 6.44
N VAL A 501 30.98 -9.74 6.59
CA VAL A 501 30.65 -10.35 7.90
C VAL A 501 30.98 -11.84 7.93
N TYR A 502 31.06 -12.38 9.14
CA TYR A 502 31.13 -13.83 9.36
C TYR A 502 29.72 -14.39 9.54
N GLY A 503 29.42 -15.53 8.89
CA GLY A 503 28.14 -16.23 9.05
C GLY A 503 26.94 -15.58 8.37
N GLY A 504 27.14 -14.82 7.28
CA GLY A 504 26.04 -14.28 6.49
C GLY A 504 25.28 -15.36 5.75
N VAL A 505 24.03 -15.09 5.40
CA VAL A 505 23.19 -16.00 4.62
C VAL A 505 22.59 -15.24 3.44
N VAL A 506 22.83 -15.72 2.22
CA VAL A 506 22.19 -15.18 1.01
C VAL A 506 20.88 -15.90 0.80
N THR A 507 19.79 -15.16 0.67
CA THR A 507 18.43 -15.69 0.49
C THR A 507 17.96 -15.45 -0.93
N PHE A 508 17.45 -16.49 -1.58
CA PHE A 508 16.89 -16.44 -2.93
C PHE A 508 15.39 -16.69 -2.87
N LEU A 509 14.62 -15.68 -3.28
CA LEU A 509 13.16 -15.71 -3.18
C LEU A 509 12.52 -15.39 -4.53
N LYS A 510 11.66 -16.29 -5.02
CA LYS A 510 10.83 -16.11 -6.21
C LYS A 510 9.48 -16.80 -6.01
N PRO A 511 8.34 -16.16 -6.32
CA PRO A 511 7.03 -16.80 -6.25
C PRO A 511 6.97 -18.09 -7.07
N GLU A 512 6.24 -19.10 -6.58
CA GLU A 512 6.15 -20.46 -7.14
C GLU A 512 7.42 -21.33 -7.01
N TYR A 513 8.51 -20.81 -6.47
CA TYR A 513 9.74 -21.55 -6.19
C TYR A 513 9.95 -21.72 -4.68
N LEU A 514 10.69 -22.75 -4.29
CA LEU A 514 11.16 -22.93 -2.92
C LEU A 514 12.22 -21.87 -2.59
N THR A 515 12.09 -21.23 -1.42
CA THR A 515 13.14 -20.35 -0.92
C THR A 515 14.41 -21.14 -0.66
N ASN A 516 15.52 -20.63 -1.16
CA ASN A 516 16.84 -21.23 -0.99
C ASN A 516 17.76 -20.27 -0.22
N PHE A 517 18.53 -20.83 0.71
CA PHE A 517 19.51 -20.13 1.53
C PHE A 517 20.91 -20.64 1.19
N TYR A 518 21.83 -19.72 0.99
CA TYR A 518 23.24 -20.00 0.70
C TYR A 518 24.11 -19.37 1.79
N PRO A 519 24.58 -20.16 2.77
CA PRO A 519 25.48 -19.68 3.81
C PRO A 519 26.80 -19.19 3.22
N LEU A 520 27.22 -17.97 3.59
CA LEU A 520 28.40 -17.32 3.03
C LEU A 520 29.12 -16.44 4.06
N ASP A 521 30.41 -16.71 4.26
CA ASP A 521 31.31 -15.80 4.98
C ASP A 521 31.83 -14.70 4.04
N THR A 522 31.09 -13.59 3.93
CA THR A 522 31.48 -12.45 3.08
C THR A 522 32.75 -11.75 3.56
N TYR A 523 33.13 -11.88 4.83
CA TYR A 523 34.40 -11.35 5.35
C TYR A 523 35.63 -11.87 4.57
N LYS A 524 35.59 -13.12 4.09
CA LYS A 524 36.68 -13.72 3.30
C LYS A 524 36.78 -13.13 1.89
N LEU A 525 35.76 -12.40 1.45
CA LEU A 525 35.62 -11.80 0.12
C LEU A 525 35.82 -10.27 0.13
N LYS A 526 36.36 -9.73 1.23
CA LYS A 526 36.77 -8.32 1.30
C LYS A 526 37.73 -8.00 0.15
N ASP A 527 37.38 -6.98 -0.63
CA ASP A 527 38.11 -6.53 -1.82
C ASP A 527 38.33 -7.59 -2.94
N LYS A 528 37.62 -8.72 -2.92
CA LYS A 528 37.72 -9.79 -3.91
C LYS A 528 36.41 -9.98 -4.65
N THR A 529 36.47 -10.02 -5.99
CA THR A 529 35.33 -10.43 -6.81
C THR A 529 35.16 -11.95 -6.74
N SER A 530 33.91 -12.42 -6.73
CA SER A 530 33.60 -13.84 -6.68
C SER A 530 32.26 -14.14 -7.33
N ILE A 531 32.09 -15.37 -7.81
CA ILE A 531 30.82 -15.87 -8.33
C ILE A 531 30.22 -16.78 -7.26
N LEU A 532 29.01 -16.47 -6.83
CA LEU A 532 28.28 -17.25 -5.82
C LEU A 532 27.59 -18.47 -6.47
N GLY A 533 27.53 -19.56 -5.71
CA GLY A 533 26.92 -20.81 -6.13
C GLY A 533 27.90 -21.96 -6.35
N TYR A 534 27.43 -22.97 -7.06
CA TYR A 534 28.12 -24.25 -7.27
C TYR A 534 28.13 -24.63 -8.75
N ALA A 535 29.04 -25.54 -9.11
CA ALA A 535 29.13 -26.02 -10.49
C ALA A 535 27.95 -26.96 -10.78
N VAL A 536 27.25 -26.71 -11.88
CA VAL A 536 26.13 -27.53 -12.37
C VAL A 536 26.48 -28.04 -13.76
N ALA A 537 26.20 -29.31 -14.02
CA ALA A 537 26.41 -29.91 -15.34
C ALA A 537 25.53 -29.22 -16.40
N ASP A 538 26.00 -29.17 -17.64
CA ASP A 538 25.26 -28.64 -18.80
C ASP A 538 24.95 -27.13 -18.77
N ILE A 539 25.57 -26.37 -17.87
CA ILE A 539 25.49 -24.91 -17.82
C ILE A 539 26.88 -24.31 -18.10
N PRO A 540 27.02 -23.39 -19.08
CA PRO A 540 28.32 -22.78 -19.43
C PRO A 540 28.85 -21.81 -18.37
N ALA A 541 28.02 -21.36 -17.44
CA ALA A 541 28.44 -20.53 -16.32
C ALA A 541 29.26 -21.34 -15.30
N PRO A 542 30.33 -20.77 -14.72
CA PRO A 542 31.24 -21.51 -13.84
C PRO A 542 30.59 -21.93 -12.51
N LYS A 543 29.60 -21.16 -12.02
CA LYS A 543 28.82 -21.42 -10.81
C LYS A 543 27.43 -20.80 -10.95
N VAL A 544 26.40 -21.50 -10.46
CA VAL A 544 25.01 -21.02 -10.42
C VAL A 544 24.32 -21.45 -9.12
N ILE A 545 23.14 -20.87 -8.87
CA ILE A 545 22.18 -21.31 -7.86
C ILE A 545 20.93 -21.81 -8.58
N GLU A 546 20.57 -23.07 -8.38
CA GLU A 546 19.32 -23.62 -8.89
C GLU A 546 18.18 -23.36 -7.93
N LEU A 547 17.02 -22.91 -8.45
CA LEU A 547 15.78 -22.84 -7.70
C LEU A 547 14.82 -23.97 -8.07
N ASP A 548 14.21 -24.54 -7.05
CA ASP A 548 13.26 -25.65 -7.16
C ASP A 548 11.84 -25.10 -7.31
N ARG A 549 11.22 -25.28 -8.47
CA ARG A 549 9.81 -24.92 -8.68
C ARG A 549 8.90 -25.84 -7.89
N ILE A 550 7.91 -25.28 -7.20
CA ILE A 550 6.93 -26.06 -6.46
C ILE A 550 5.94 -26.68 -7.45
N LYS A 551 5.88 -28.01 -7.50
CA LYS A 551 4.98 -28.74 -8.39
C LYS A 551 3.89 -29.48 -7.61
N THR A 552 2.65 -29.38 -8.08
CA THR A 552 1.56 -30.23 -7.59
C THR A 552 1.54 -31.54 -8.36
N ILE A 553 1.56 -32.68 -7.65
CA ILE A 553 1.53 -34.02 -8.23
C ILE A 553 0.44 -34.88 -7.57
N ASN A 554 -0.18 -35.77 -8.34
CA ASN A 554 -1.18 -36.70 -7.82
C ASN A 554 -0.51 -37.88 -7.12
N ILE A 555 -1.02 -38.29 -5.96
CA ILE A 555 -0.51 -39.40 -5.17
C ILE A 555 -1.47 -40.57 -5.27
N ASN A 556 -0.93 -41.72 -5.64
CA ASN A 556 -1.65 -42.98 -5.66
C ASN A 556 -0.98 -43.97 -4.69
N VAL A 557 -1.79 -44.81 -4.05
CA VAL A 557 -1.29 -45.85 -3.15
C VAL A 557 -1.88 -47.18 -3.57
N LEU A 558 -0.99 -48.11 -3.89
CA LEU A 558 -1.29 -49.51 -4.14
C LEU A 558 -0.84 -50.33 -2.92
N LYS A 559 -1.41 -51.52 -2.76
CA LYS A 559 -1.08 -52.44 -1.68
C LYS A 559 -0.52 -53.76 -2.19
N LYS A 560 0.39 -54.35 -1.41
CA LYS A 560 0.80 -55.74 -1.49
C LYS A 560 0.31 -56.44 -0.23
N ASN A 561 -0.42 -57.53 -0.37
CA ASN A 561 -0.97 -58.21 0.79
C ASN A 561 0.12 -58.95 1.57
N VAL A 562 0.04 -58.86 2.90
CA VAL A 562 0.70 -59.74 3.85
C VAL A 562 -0.32 -60.79 4.28
N GLU A 563 -0.12 -62.01 3.81
CA GLU A 563 -1.07 -63.12 3.96
C GLU A 563 -0.63 -64.06 5.08
N LYS A 564 -1.59 -64.63 5.82
CA LYS A 564 -1.32 -65.46 7.00
C LYS A 564 -1.37 -66.95 6.66
N CYS A 565 -0.43 -67.71 7.21
CA CYS A 565 -0.55 -69.14 7.42
C CYS A 565 -0.46 -69.44 8.92
N MET A 566 -1.27 -70.37 9.41
CA MET A 566 -1.32 -70.75 10.81
C MET A 566 -1.03 -72.24 10.99
N THR A 567 -0.26 -72.56 12.02
CA THR A 567 0.12 -73.92 12.40
C THR A 567 -0.43 -74.16 13.82
N PRO A 568 -1.67 -74.67 13.94
CA PRO A 568 -2.30 -74.86 15.25
C PRO A 568 -1.59 -75.96 16.05
N LEU A 569 -1.72 -75.90 17.38
CA LEU A 569 -1.28 -76.98 18.26
C LEU A 569 -2.33 -78.10 18.27
N LEU A 570 -1.88 -79.31 17.98
CA LEU A 570 -2.66 -80.54 18.13
C LEU A 570 -2.29 -81.15 19.47
N CYS A 571 -3.21 -81.04 20.42
CA CYS A 571 -3.07 -81.54 21.77
C CYS A 571 -3.79 -82.88 21.92
N GLU A 572 -3.13 -83.75 22.66
CA GLU A 572 -3.65 -85.03 23.14
C GLU A 572 -3.92 -84.90 24.63
N TYR A 573 -5.21 -84.95 24.99
CA TYR A 573 -5.69 -84.85 26.36
C TYR A 573 -5.93 -86.25 26.91
N THR A 574 -5.06 -86.72 27.79
CA THR A 574 -5.15 -88.06 28.34
C THR A 574 -5.70 -88.01 29.76
N LYS A 575 -6.83 -88.70 29.98
CA LYS A 575 -7.46 -88.84 31.30
C LYS A 575 -7.41 -90.29 31.78
N GLY A 576 -7.07 -90.47 33.05
CA GLY A 576 -7.10 -91.80 33.66
C GLY A 576 -6.82 -91.78 35.14
N VAL A 577 -6.40 -92.93 35.67
CA VAL A 577 -6.03 -93.08 37.07
C VAL A 577 -4.53 -93.37 37.15
N HIS A 578 -3.80 -92.55 37.90
CA HIS A 578 -2.39 -92.80 38.17
C HIS A 578 -2.26 -94.11 38.98
N ALA A 579 -1.12 -94.79 38.91
CA ALA A 579 -0.90 -96.08 39.61
C ALA A 579 -1.14 -96.05 41.15
N LEU A 580 -1.33 -94.87 41.75
CA LEU A 580 -1.65 -94.63 43.16
C LEU A 580 -3.15 -94.30 43.42
N LEU A 581 -4.07 -94.61 42.50
CA LEU A 581 -5.50 -94.31 42.59
C LEU A 581 -5.86 -92.80 42.61
N LEU A 582 -4.95 -91.94 42.16
CA LEU A 582 -5.18 -90.50 42.02
C LEU A 582 -5.63 -90.16 40.59
N PRO A 583 -6.50 -89.14 40.39
CA PRO A 583 -6.87 -88.69 39.05
C PRO A 583 -5.63 -88.22 38.28
N TYR A 584 -5.41 -88.78 37.09
CA TYR A 584 -4.33 -88.40 36.17
C TYR A 584 -4.91 -87.60 35.00
N LYS A 585 -4.33 -86.43 34.72
CA LYS A 585 -4.63 -85.62 33.55
C LYS A 585 -3.31 -85.13 32.97
N ASP A 586 -3.05 -85.45 31.72
CA ASP A 586 -1.86 -85.04 31.00
C ASP A 586 -2.24 -84.45 29.64
N ILE A 587 -1.44 -83.52 29.15
CA ILE A 587 -1.69 -82.80 27.91
C ILE A 587 -0.35 -82.67 27.18
N SER A 588 -0.25 -83.35 26.04
CA SER A 588 0.90 -83.20 25.14
C SER A 588 0.46 -82.53 23.85
N CYS A 589 1.13 -81.45 23.45
CA CYS A 589 0.79 -80.68 22.26
C CYS A 589 1.95 -80.72 21.26
N SER A 590 1.63 -80.84 19.98
CA SER A 590 2.59 -80.79 18.87
C SER A 590 2.09 -79.87 17.74
N LEU A 591 2.99 -79.35 16.91
CA LEU A 591 2.61 -78.50 15.78
C LEU A 591 1.84 -79.32 14.73
N GLY A 592 0.65 -78.85 14.38
CA GLY A 592 -0.19 -79.46 13.36
C GLY A 592 0.21 -79.13 11.92
N ALA A 593 -0.68 -79.44 10.98
CA ALA A 593 -0.49 -79.07 9.58
C ALA A 593 -0.67 -77.56 9.39
N LYS A 594 0.27 -76.93 8.67
CA LYS A 594 0.22 -75.51 8.29
C LYS A 594 -0.98 -75.25 7.37
N GLN A 595 -1.87 -74.35 7.77
CA GLN A 595 -3.05 -73.91 7.01
C GLN A 595 -2.83 -72.48 6.52
N CYS A 596 -2.79 -72.27 5.19
CA CYS A 596 -2.62 -70.95 4.59
C CYS A 596 -3.94 -70.42 4.04
N PHE A 597 -4.24 -69.14 4.31
CA PHE A 597 -5.51 -68.50 3.90
C PHE A 597 -5.41 -67.77 2.55
N PHE A 598 -4.47 -68.19 1.71
CA PHE A 598 -4.20 -67.60 0.39
C PHE A 598 -3.78 -68.70 -0.61
N PRO A 599 -3.98 -68.49 -1.92
CA PRO A 599 -3.61 -69.48 -2.94
C PRO A 599 -2.09 -69.72 -3.01
N ALA A 600 -1.68 -70.98 -3.19
CA ALA A 600 -0.27 -71.38 -3.18
C ALA A 600 0.52 -70.80 -4.39
N GLY A 601 1.65 -70.11 -4.13
CA GLY A 601 2.63 -69.74 -5.17
C GLY A 601 3.24 -68.32 -5.16
N GLY A 602 3.04 -67.48 -4.14
CA GLY A 602 3.27 -66.02 -4.26
C GLY A 602 4.27 -65.32 -3.32
N SER A 603 5.23 -65.99 -2.68
CA SER A 603 6.18 -65.30 -1.77
C SER A 603 7.34 -64.62 -2.53
N VAL A 604 7.67 -63.38 -2.13
CA VAL A 604 8.73 -62.53 -2.73
C VAL A 604 10.14 -63.02 -2.40
N PHE A 605 10.32 -63.67 -1.24
CA PHE A 605 11.62 -64.16 -0.78
C PHE A 605 11.72 -65.64 -1.13
N GLY A 606 12.69 -65.99 -1.98
CA GLY A 606 12.91 -67.36 -2.45
C GLY A 606 12.77 -68.40 -1.34
N ALA A 607 12.03 -69.48 -1.66
CA ALA A 607 11.71 -70.61 -0.80
C ALA A 607 10.73 -70.37 0.37
N GLY A 608 9.66 -69.59 0.18
CA GLY A 608 8.50 -69.61 1.09
C GLY A 608 8.81 -69.15 2.53
N LYS A 609 9.85 -68.35 2.71
CA LYS A 609 10.21 -67.76 4.00
C LYS A 609 9.20 -66.68 4.38
N PRO A 610 8.69 -66.70 5.62
CA PRO A 610 7.79 -65.65 6.11
C PRO A 610 8.54 -64.34 6.34
N LEU A 611 7.82 -63.23 6.18
CA LEU A 611 8.24 -61.89 6.56
C LEU A 611 8.43 -61.78 8.08
N LEU A 612 7.55 -62.43 8.85
CA LEU A 612 7.63 -62.57 10.30
C LEU A 612 6.80 -63.79 10.77
N GLU A 613 7.14 -64.30 11.94
CA GLU A 613 6.40 -65.36 12.64
C GLU A 613 6.07 -64.92 14.06
N LEU A 614 4.85 -65.22 14.52
CA LEU A 614 4.36 -64.91 15.85
C LEU A 614 3.79 -66.17 16.49
N GLU A 615 4.16 -66.41 17.74
CA GLU A 615 3.60 -67.48 18.55
C GLU A 615 2.48 -66.92 19.45
N ALA A 616 1.31 -67.53 19.39
CA ALA A 616 0.22 -67.20 20.29
C ALA A 616 0.40 -68.00 21.60
N GLU A 617 1.23 -67.49 22.50
CA GLU A 617 1.56 -68.17 23.76
C GLU A 617 0.30 -68.58 24.55
N GLY A 618 0.26 -69.85 24.95
CA GLY A 618 -0.86 -70.44 25.67
C GLY A 618 -2.11 -70.71 24.81
N SER A 619 -2.13 -70.34 23.53
CA SER A 619 -3.25 -70.58 22.61
C SER A 619 -3.06 -71.84 21.76
N LEU A 620 -4.15 -72.58 21.55
CA LEU A 620 -4.19 -73.70 20.60
C LEU A 620 -4.02 -73.26 19.13
N SER A 621 -4.13 -71.96 18.85
CA SER A 621 -3.88 -71.38 17.52
C SER A 621 -2.41 -71.48 17.10
N GLY A 622 -1.49 -71.72 18.06
CA GLY A 622 -0.10 -72.06 17.81
C GLY A 622 0.70 -70.94 17.14
N VAL A 623 1.41 -71.28 16.06
CA VAL A 623 2.34 -70.37 15.38
C VAL A 623 1.72 -69.81 14.10
N SER A 624 1.76 -68.49 13.95
CA SER A 624 1.32 -67.77 12.76
C SER A 624 2.52 -67.25 11.98
N SER A 625 2.61 -67.59 10.69
CA SER A 625 3.64 -67.11 9.77
C SER A 625 3.01 -66.22 8.69
N TYR A 626 3.62 -65.06 8.43
CA TYR A 626 3.07 -64.04 7.53
C TYR A 626 3.93 -63.89 6.28
N HIS A 627 3.32 -63.86 5.10
CA HIS A 627 4.00 -63.94 3.81
C HIS A 627 3.63 -62.74 2.94
N LEU A 628 4.63 -62.03 2.41
CA LEU A 628 4.41 -60.91 1.50
C LEU A 628 4.13 -61.42 0.08
N THR A 629 3.02 -60.97 -0.49
CA THR A 629 2.60 -61.31 -1.86
C THR A 629 3.27 -60.45 -2.93
N GLN A 630 3.42 -61.00 -4.14
CA GLN A 630 3.91 -60.25 -5.31
C GLN A 630 2.84 -59.40 -5.98
N THR A 631 1.56 -59.74 -5.81
CA THR A 631 0.45 -59.09 -6.49
C THR A 631 0.23 -57.68 -5.92
N VAL A 632 0.24 -56.69 -6.81
CA VAL A 632 -0.06 -55.30 -6.49
C VAL A 632 -1.54 -55.06 -6.75
N LEU A 633 -2.27 -54.60 -5.74
CA LEU A 633 -3.70 -54.35 -5.77
C LEU A 633 -4.01 -52.88 -5.42
N PRO A 634 -5.12 -52.31 -5.91
CA PRO A 634 -5.60 -51.03 -5.39
C PRO A 634 -6.10 -51.19 -3.95
N LEU A 635 -6.14 -50.08 -3.20
CA LEU A 635 -6.83 -50.02 -1.92
C LEU A 635 -8.34 -50.30 -2.09
N ALA A 636 -8.92 -51.07 -1.17
CA ALA A 636 -10.35 -51.36 -1.17
C ALA A 636 -11.19 -50.14 -0.76
N ALA A 637 -12.48 -50.13 -1.07
CA ALA A 637 -13.37 -48.98 -0.82
C ALA A 637 -13.44 -48.53 0.66
N ASP A 638 -13.16 -49.44 1.60
CA ASP A 638 -13.13 -49.19 3.03
C ASP A 638 -11.71 -49.00 3.60
N GLU A 639 -10.73 -48.79 2.74
CA GLU A 639 -9.32 -48.57 3.10
C GLU A 639 -8.88 -47.15 2.76
N GLU A 640 -7.97 -46.61 3.56
CA GLU A 640 -7.38 -45.29 3.40
C GLU A 640 -5.91 -45.33 3.78
N ALA A 641 -5.05 -44.70 3.00
CA ALA A 641 -3.63 -44.56 3.28
C ALA A 641 -3.28 -43.10 3.57
N MET A 642 -2.66 -42.83 4.71
CA MET A 642 -2.07 -41.54 5.03
C MET A 642 -0.60 -41.56 4.62
N VAL A 643 -0.20 -40.68 3.70
CA VAL A 643 1.16 -40.54 3.19
C VAL A 643 1.74 -39.23 3.72
N THR A 644 2.86 -39.33 4.43
CA THR A 644 3.65 -38.20 4.93
C THR A 644 5.01 -38.19 4.24
N LEU A 645 5.35 -37.05 3.65
CA LEU A 645 6.60 -36.78 2.97
C LEU A 645 7.28 -35.60 3.67
N GLU A 646 8.47 -35.82 4.23
CA GLU A 646 9.24 -34.78 4.91
C GLU A 646 10.61 -34.63 4.24
N ARG A 647 10.88 -33.46 3.66
CA ARG A 647 12.14 -33.17 2.96
C ARG A 647 13.24 -32.95 4.00
N VAL A 648 14.20 -33.86 4.05
CA VAL A 648 15.35 -33.80 4.97
C VAL A 648 16.39 -32.80 4.46
N ARG A 649 16.63 -32.77 3.15
CA ARG A 649 17.58 -31.85 2.51
C ARG A 649 17.37 -31.75 1.01
N GLY A 650 17.94 -30.72 0.40
CA GLY A 650 18.04 -30.59 -1.06
C GLY A 650 19.05 -31.57 -1.67
N LEU A 651 19.11 -31.54 -3.00
CA LEU A 651 20.05 -32.37 -3.77
C LEU A 651 21.48 -31.83 -3.69
N HIS A 652 21.63 -30.51 -3.53
CA HIS A 652 22.91 -29.82 -3.39
C HIS A 652 23.15 -29.45 -1.92
N PRO A 653 24.21 -29.97 -1.27
CA PRO A 653 24.51 -29.67 0.13
C PRO A 653 24.93 -28.21 0.38
N GLU A 654 25.35 -27.49 -0.66
CA GLU A 654 25.79 -26.09 -0.60
C GLU A 654 24.62 -25.10 -0.40
N VAL A 655 23.40 -25.52 -0.73
CA VAL A 655 22.19 -24.70 -0.59
C VAL A 655 21.22 -25.39 0.37
N VAL A 656 20.81 -24.65 1.39
CA VAL A 656 19.79 -25.07 2.34
C VAL A 656 18.46 -24.56 1.81
N GLY A 657 17.55 -25.45 1.42
CA GLY A 657 16.18 -25.04 1.10
C GLY A 657 15.32 -24.98 2.36
N ASP A 658 14.21 -24.24 2.30
CA ASP A 658 13.19 -24.26 3.35
C ASP A 658 12.75 -25.68 3.74
N ALA A 659 12.40 -25.85 5.02
CA ALA A 659 11.80 -27.09 5.49
C ALA A 659 10.46 -27.33 4.78
N PHE A 660 10.30 -28.52 4.21
CA PHE A 660 9.16 -28.83 3.34
C PHE A 660 8.53 -30.15 3.75
N SER A 661 7.27 -30.14 4.17
CA SER A 661 6.51 -31.37 4.44
C SER A 661 5.17 -31.37 3.73
N ALA A 662 4.70 -32.56 3.35
CA ALA A 662 3.41 -32.77 2.74
C ALA A 662 2.73 -33.99 3.37
N VAL A 663 1.45 -33.86 3.68
CA VAL A 663 0.61 -34.94 4.18
C VAL A 663 -0.62 -35.08 3.28
N VAL A 664 -0.94 -36.29 2.86
CA VAL A 664 -2.10 -36.57 2.02
C VAL A 664 -2.78 -37.87 2.43
N SER A 665 -4.11 -37.87 2.36
CA SER A 665 -4.93 -39.06 2.54
C SER A 665 -5.42 -39.57 1.18
N VAL A 666 -5.16 -40.84 0.91
CA VAL A 666 -5.56 -41.55 -0.31
C VAL A 666 -6.59 -42.61 0.04
N LYS A 667 -7.83 -42.43 -0.39
CA LYS A 667 -8.93 -43.37 -0.17
C LYS A 667 -8.99 -44.42 -1.27
N GLY A 668 -9.25 -45.67 -0.90
CA GLY A 668 -9.49 -46.73 -1.88
C GLY A 668 -10.84 -46.58 -2.57
N SER A 669 -10.88 -46.94 -3.87
CA SER A 669 -12.06 -46.85 -4.75
C SER A 669 -12.86 -45.54 -4.61
N GLN A 670 -12.30 -44.44 -5.14
CA GLN A 670 -12.99 -43.16 -5.16
C GLN A 670 -14.23 -43.17 -6.09
N PRO A 671 -15.32 -42.47 -5.74
CA PRO A 671 -16.45 -42.27 -6.65
C PRO A 671 -15.98 -41.63 -7.96
N ALA A 672 -16.50 -42.11 -9.09
CA ALA A 672 -16.20 -41.57 -10.41
C ALA A 672 -16.44 -40.05 -10.43
N GLY A 673 -15.39 -39.27 -10.74
CA GLY A 673 -15.42 -37.80 -10.76
C GLY A 673 -14.84 -37.10 -9.51
N SER A 674 -14.37 -37.83 -8.51
CA SER A 674 -13.64 -37.21 -7.37
C SER A 674 -12.24 -36.74 -7.81
N PRO A 675 -11.76 -35.58 -7.33
CA PRO A 675 -10.41 -35.13 -7.65
C PRO A 675 -9.38 -36.09 -7.05
N PRO A 676 -8.29 -36.42 -7.78
CA PRO A 676 -7.22 -37.25 -7.26
C PRO A 676 -6.59 -36.59 -6.04
N ALA A 677 -6.12 -37.40 -5.11
CA ALA A 677 -5.35 -36.92 -3.97
C ALA A 677 -4.04 -36.29 -4.49
N SER A 678 -3.77 -35.02 -4.17
CA SER A 678 -2.62 -34.28 -4.71
C SER A 678 -1.81 -33.59 -3.61
N VAL A 679 -0.50 -33.48 -3.80
CA VAL A 679 0.42 -32.76 -2.90
C VAL A 679 1.34 -31.84 -3.69
N LYS A 680 1.80 -30.78 -3.04
CA LYS A 680 2.92 -29.98 -3.54
C LYS A 680 4.23 -30.70 -3.17
N LEU A 681 5.15 -30.81 -4.11
CA LEU A 681 6.51 -31.33 -3.91
C LEU A 681 7.52 -30.45 -4.64
N VAL A 682 8.78 -30.62 -4.24
CA VAL A 682 9.97 -30.03 -4.85
C VAL A 682 11.04 -31.12 -4.94
N PRO A 683 12.07 -30.98 -5.78
CA PRO A 683 13.21 -31.90 -5.76
C PRO A 683 13.90 -31.94 -4.38
N GLY A 684 14.41 -33.11 -3.99
CA GLY A 684 15.08 -33.30 -2.71
C GLY A 684 15.11 -34.73 -2.20
N ILE A 685 15.58 -34.89 -0.97
CA ILE A 685 15.69 -36.16 -0.27
C ILE A 685 14.66 -36.18 0.86
N TYR A 686 13.78 -37.18 0.84
CA TYR A 686 12.58 -37.26 1.67
C TYR A 686 12.59 -38.45 2.61
N GLN A 687 12.14 -38.22 3.84
CA GLN A 687 11.55 -39.24 4.69
C GLN A 687 10.13 -39.54 4.23
N VAL A 688 9.76 -40.81 4.22
CA VAL A 688 8.45 -41.27 3.76
C VAL A 688 7.83 -42.13 4.83
N SER A 689 6.66 -41.73 5.33
CA SER A 689 5.87 -42.55 6.26
C SER A 689 4.48 -42.75 5.67
N ILE A 690 4.06 -44.00 5.52
CA ILE A 690 2.75 -44.35 4.97
C ILE A 690 2.08 -45.32 5.92
N GLN A 691 0.84 -45.03 6.30
CA GLN A 691 0.02 -45.93 7.12
C GLN A 691 -1.29 -46.21 6.40
N ALA A 692 -1.58 -47.49 6.18
CA ALA A 692 -2.84 -47.94 5.61
C ALA A 692 -3.79 -48.37 6.73
N ILE A 693 -5.02 -47.88 6.70
CA ILE A 693 -6.04 -48.08 7.72
C ILE A 693 -7.31 -48.58 7.04
N LYS A 694 -7.97 -49.54 7.66
CA LYS A 694 -9.32 -50.00 7.32
C LYS A 694 -10.34 -49.33 8.22
N LYS A 695 -11.41 -48.80 7.62
CA LYS A 695 -12.49 -48.08 8.32
C LYS A 695 -13.74 -48.93 8.59
N SER A 696 -13.67 -50.23 8.32
CA SER A 696 -14.73 -51.17 8.64
C SER A 696 -14.37 -52.02 9.85
N LYS A 697 -15.41 -52.51 10.53
CA LYS A 697 -15.30 -53.29 11.75
C LYS A 697 -14.48 -54.56 11.55
N VAL A 698 -13.45 -54.74 12.37
CA VAL A 698 -12.64 -55.97 12.44
C VAL A 698 -12.83 -56.62 13.81
N THR A 699 -13.31 -57.87 13.82
CA THR A 699 -13.49 -58.66 15.05
C THR A 699 -12.32 -59.62 15.23
N ILE A 700 -11.66 -59.53 16.38
CA ILE A 700 -10.77 -60.56 16.93
C ILE A 700 -11.61 -61.38 17.93
N PRO A 701 -11.87 -62.67 17.66
CA PRO A 701 -12.66 -63.49 18.56
C PRO A 701 -11.96 -63.73 19.89
N GLY A 702 -12.75 -64.01 20.93
CA GLY A 702 -12.22 -64.51 22.18
C GLY A 702 -11.52 -65.86 21.98
N ASP A 703 -10.47 -66.08 22.75
CA ASP A 703 -9.60 -67.24 22.68
C ASP A 703 -9.23 -67.73 24.09
N GLU A 704 -9.06 -69.04 24.25
CA GLU A 704 -8.66 -69.63 25.52
C GLU A 704 -7.14 -69.72 25.58
N ARG A 705 -6.54 -69.15 26.63
CA ARG A 705 -5.11 -69.25 26.88
C ARG A 705 -4.82 -70.00 28.15
N CYS A 706 -4.11 -71.11 28.01
CA CYS A 706 -3.73 -71.96 29.12
C CYS A 706 -2.23 -71.86 29.39
N PHE A 707 -1.88 -71.53 30.63
CA PHE A 707 -0.50 -71.44 31.08
C PHE A 707 -0.22 -72.55 32.09
N ALA A 708 0.87 -73.28 31.88
CA ALA A 708 1.33 -74.29 32.81
C ALA A 708 2.34 -73.67 33.78
N TYR A 709 2.15 -73.88 35.08
CA TYR A 709 3.11 -73.52 36.12
C TYR A 709 3.35 -74.71 37.06
N ASP A 710 4.57 -74.81 37.58
CA ASP A 710 4.97 -75.90 38.46
C ASP A 710 5.02 -75.39 39.91
N LEU A 711 4.10 -75.86 40.73
CA LEU A 711 4.01 -75.54 42.16
C LEU A 711 4.22 -76.83 42.93
N LEU A 712 5.43 -77.01 43.48
CA LEU A 712 5.80 -78.16 44.30
C LEU A 712 5.62 -79.52 43.56
N THR A 713 6.22 -79.68 42.37
CA THR A 713 6.28 -80.93 41.57
C THR A 713 4.95 -81.42 40.99
N VAL A 714 3.91 -80.59 41.02
CA VAL A 714 2.61 -80.85 40.40
C VAL A 714 2.36 -79.79 39.33
N ALA A 715 2.38 -80.21 38.07
CA ALA A 715 2.02 -79.36 36.95
C ALA A 715 0.54 -78.95 37.07
N GLN A 716 0.28 -77.66 37.27
CA GLN A 716 -1.06 -77.08 37.19
C GLN A 716 -1.18 -76.26 35.92
N GLN A 717 -2.36 -76.33 35.30
CA GLN A 717 -2.70 -75.54 34.13
C GLN A 717 -3.88 -74.65 34.48
N GLU A 718 -3.67 -73.34 34.37
CA GLU A 718 -4.73 -72.35 34.52
C GLU A 718 -5.08 -71.80 33.14
N CYS A 719 -6.35 -71.93 32.77
CA CYS A 719 -6.87 -71.45 31.50
C CYS A 719 -7.70 -70.19 31.73
N SER A 720 -7.39 -69.15 30.96
CA SER A 720 -8.09 -67.87 30.98
C SER A 720 -8.76 -67.64 29.63
N GLN A 721 -10.02 -67.19 29.67
CA GLN A 721 -10.76 -66.83 28.47
C GLN A 721 -10.52 -65.36 28.14
N LEU A 722 -9.91 -65.08 26.99
CA LEU A 722 -9.82 -63.74 26.45
C LEU A 722 -11.17 -63.33 25.86
N SER A 723 -11.64 -62.14 26.23
CA SER A 723 -12.85 -61.57 25.65
C SER A 723 -12.62 -61.18 24.18
N PRO A 724 -13.63 -61.30 23.30
CA PRO A 724 -13.54 -60.80 21.93
C PRO A 724 -13.29 -59.29 21.90
N SER A 725 -12.53 -58.84 20.91
CA SER A 725 -12.25 -57.43 20.66
C SER A 725 -12.80 -57.01 19.30
N ASP A 726 -13.66 -56.00 19.31
CA ASP A 726 -14.25 -55.39 18.13
C ASP A 726 -13.57 -54.05 17.88
N LEU A 727 -12.94 -53.90 16.71
CA LEU A 727 -12.21 -52.68 16.33
C LEU A 727 -12.99 -51.95 15.24
N ASP A 728 -13.41 -50.71 15.50
CA ASP A 728 -14.12 -49.87 14.52
C ASP A 728 -13.22 -49.42 13.36
N SER A 729 -11.91 -49.36 13.60
CA SER A 729 -10.89 -49.20 12.56
C SER A 729 -9.65 -50.01 12.90
N TYR A 730 -8.88 -50.38 11.87
CA TYR A 730 -7.74 -51.28 12.00
C TYR A 730 -6.58 -50.84 11.10
N ILE A 731 -5.39 -50.66 11.67
CA ILE A 731 -4.17 -50.40 10.89
C ILE A 731 -3.82 -51.69 10.15
N LEU A 732 -3.77 -51.65 8.82
CA LEU A 732 -3.44 -52.81 8.00
C LEU A 732 -1.93 -53.00 7.87
N GLY A 733 -1.16 -51.93 7.93
CA GLY A 733 0.28 -51.94 7.70
C GLY A 733 0.73 -50.60 7.15
N GLY A 734 1.91 -50.58 6.56
CA GLY A 734 2.49 -49.32 6.10
C GLY A 734 3.96 -49.46 5.75
N LEU A 735 4.60 -48.30 5.61
CA LEU A 735 5.99 -48.15 5.26
C LEU A 735 6.58 -46.97 6.03
N ASN A 736 7.81 -47.13 6.52
CA ASN A 736 8.51 -46.04 7.20
C ASN A 736 9.98 -45.98 6.75
N TRP A 737 10.31 -44.97 5.94
CA TRP A 737 11.65 -44.69 5.45
C TRP A 737 12.20 -43.46 6.14
N ASN A 738 12.81 -43.68 7.30
CA ASN A 738 13.36 -42.63 8.17
C ASN A 738 14.88 -42.72 8.36
N SER A 739 15.57 -43.57 7.59
CA SER A 739 17.04 -43.72 7.64
C SER A 739 17.70 -43.28 6.33
N SER A 740 18.96 -42.83 6.39
CA SER A 740 19.71 -42.37 5.21
C SER A 740 19.81 -43.43 4.09
N ALA A 741 19.78 -44.72 4.44
CA ALA A 741 19.75 -45.82 3.49
C ALA A 741 18.38 -46.02 2.81
N THR A 742 17.30 -45.48 3.39
CA THR A 742 15.91 -45.65 2.92
C THR A 742 15.24 -44.38 2.39
N TYR A 743 15.80 -43.20 2.62
CA TYR A 743 15.25 -41.92 2.13
C TYR A 743 14.96 -41.91 0.64
N LEU A 744 13.79 -41.42 0.25
CA LEU A 744 13.38 -41.25 -1.14
C LEU A 744 14.07 -40.03 -1.77
N THR A 745 14.88 -40.25 -2.80
CA THR A 745 15.42 -39.14 -3.61
C THR A 745 14.47 -38.84 -4.76
N ILE A 746 14.04 -37.59 -4.86
CA ILE A 746 13.21 -37.05 -5.94
C ILE A 746 14.06 -36.03 -6.71
N THR A 747 14.39 -36.33 -7.97
CA THR A 747 15.15 -35.41 -8.83
C THR A 747 14.23 -34.54 -9.71
N PRO A 748 14.70 -33.41 -10.24
CA PRO A 748 13.94 -32.59 -11.20
C PRO A 748 13.36 -33.42 -12.36
N GLU A 749 14.19 -34.30 -12.94
CA GLU A 749 13.86 -35.13 -14.10
C GLU A 749 12.79 -36.18 -13.78
N MET A 750 12.65 -36.57 -12.50
CA MET A 750 11.59 -37.45 -12.03
C MET A 750 10.30 -36.68 -11.75
N LEU A 751 10.41 -35.50 -11.10
CA LEU A 751 9.24 -34.77 -10.60
C LEU A 751 8.51 -33.99 -11.69
N TYR A 752 9.22 -33.17 -12.48
CA TYR A 752 8.59 -32.21 -13.39
C TYR A 752 7.90 -32.79 -14.64
N PRO A 753 8.28 -33.96 -15.19
CA PRO A 753 7.45 -34.62 -16.21
C PRO A 753 6.32 -35.47 -15.62
N ALA A 754 6.42 -35.96 -14.39
CA ALA A 754 5.46 -36.89 -13.80
C ALA A 754 4.13 -36.24 -13.42
N GLN A 755 3.01 -36.90 -13.73
CA GLN A 755 1.68 -36.46 -13.28
C GLN A 755 1.26 -37.18 -12.00
N THR A 756 1.80 -38.38 -11.78
CA THR A 756 1.44 -39.24 -10.67
C THR A 756 2.67 -39.79 -9.96
N LEU A 757 2.60 -39.91 -8.64
CA LEU A 757 3.58 -40.61 -7.81
C LEU A 757 2.85 -41.73 -7.08
N THR A 758 3.18 -42.97 -7.43
CA THR A 758 2.52 -44.17 -6.93
C THR A 758 3.39 -44.87 -5.90
N PHE A 759 2.89 -45.00 -4.68
CA PHE A 759 3.49 -45.82 -3.63
C PHE A 759 2.88 -47.23 -3.61
N THR A 760 3.69 -48.22 -3.25
CA THR A 760 3.19 -49.57 -2.96
C THR A 760 3.51 -49.89 -1.51
N VAL A 761 2.50 -50.25 -0.71
CA VAL A 761 2.67 -50.53 0.72
C VAL A 761 2.23 -51.94 1.11
N PRO A 762 2.91 -52.60 2.06
CA PRO A 762 2.47 -53.89 2.56
C PRO A 762 1.31 -53.72 3.55
N THR A 763 0.25 -54.49 3.34
CA THR A 763 -0.98 -54.46 4.17
C THR A 763 -1.42 -55.86 4.53
N GLN A 764 -1.69 -56.12 5.80
CA GLN A 764 -2.24 -57.39 6.25
C GLN A 764 -3.64 -57.62 5.70
N ASN A 765 -3.85 -58.79 5.07
CA ASN A 765 -5.15 -59.18 4.56
C ASN A 765 -5.97 -59.88 5.66
N ILE A 766 -6.37 -59.12 6.69
CA ILE A 766 -7.08 -59.69 7.85
C ILE A 766 -8.45 -60.28 7.50
N GLN A 767 -9.05 -59.86 6.39
CA GLN A 767 -10.35 -60.34 5.92
C GLN A 767 -10.28 -61.75 5.32
N ALA A 768 -9.17 -62.12 4.69
CA ALA A 768 -8.97 -63.47 4.17
C ALA A 768 -8.87 -64.51 5.31
N ILE A 769 -8.53 -64.09 6.53
CA ILE A 769 -8.41 -64.95 7.69
C ILE A 769 -9.81 -65.23 8.27
N PRO A 770 -10.26 -66.49 8.36
CA PRO A 770 -11.50 -66.86 9.04
C PRO A 770 -11.46 -66.46 10.51
N VAL A 771 -12.61 -66.02 11.06
CA VAL A 771 -12.72 -65.69 12.50
C VAL A 771 -12.42 -66.93 13.35
N LYS A 772 -13.04 -68.06 13.02
CA LYS A 772 -12.77 -69.37 13.63
C LYS A 772 -12.29 -70.35 12.58
N ILE A 773 -11.37 -71.21 12.95
CA ILE A 773 -10.95 -72.38 12.15
C ILE A 773 -11.18 -73.66 12.96
N THR A 774 -11.06 -74.81 12.32
CA THR A 774 -11.19 -76.10 13.01
C THR A 774 -9.87 -76.86 12.98
N ALA A 775 -9.46 -77.39 14.13
CA ALA A 775 -8.32 -78.29 14.24
C ALA A 775 -8.72 -79.55 15.04
N PRO A 776 -8.23 -80.73 14.63
CA PRO A 776 -8.48 -81.95 15.38
C PRO A 776 -7.68 -81.99 16.67
N GLN A 777 -8.30 -82.43 17.75
CA GLN A 777 -7.68 -82.70 19.03
C GLN A 777 -7.97 -84.15 19.40
N LYS A 778 -7.08 -84.80 20.14
CA LYS A 778 -7.30 -86.17 20.60
C LYS A 778 -7.68 -86.15 22.08
N GLU A 779 -8.81 -86.75 22.41
CA GLU A 779 -9.18 -87.03 23.80
C GLU A 779 -9.01 -88.54 24.03
N CYS A 780 -8.09 -88.91 24.91
CA CYS A 780 -7.75 -90.30 25.20
C CYS A 780 -8.12 -90.65 26.64
N GLU A 781 -8.78 -91.78 26.83
CA GLU A 781 -9.14 -92.30 28.15
C GLU A 781 -8.45 -93.64 28.38
N GLY A 782 -7.81 -93.80 29.53
CA GLY A 782 -7.09 -95.03 29.91
C GLY A 782 -7.18 -95.33 31.41
N PHE A 783 -6.98 -96.60 31.79
CA PHE A 783 -7.23 -97.06 33.17
C PHE A 783 -6.02 -96.88 34.10
N LEU A 784 -4.80 -97.06 33.60
CA LEU A 784 -3.54 -96.91 34.35
C LEU A 784 -2.55 -96.07 33.55
N CYS A 785 -2.29 -94.84 34.00
CA CYS A 785 -1.48 -93.85 33.29
C CYS A 785 -0.17 -93.55 34.02
N ALA A 786 0.95 -93.48 33.28
CA ALA A 786 2.25 -93.11 33.84
C ALA A 786 3.17 -92.49 32.77
N GLY A 787 3.34 -91.16 32.81
CA GLY A 787 4.43 -90.37 32.20
C GLY A 787 4.65 -90.44 30.66
N SER A 788 4.24 -91.51 29.98
CA SER A 788 4.46 -91.76 28.56
C SER A 788 3.30 -92.51 27.88
N GLY A 789 2.14 -92.56 28.53
CA GLY A 789 0.90 -93.16 28.00
C GLY A 789 0.07 -93.90 29.05
N CYS A 790 -1.07 -94.44 28.62
CA CYS A 790 -1.97 -95.22 29.48
C CYS A 790 -2.20 -96.65 28.95
N LEU A 791 -2.43 -97.60 29.86
CA LEU A 791 -2.90 -98.95 29.50
C LEU A 791 -4.40 -98.92 29.17
N PHE A 792 -4.78 -99.63 28.09
CA PHE A 792 -6.14 -99.68 27.51
C PHE A 792 -6.66 -98.33 27.01
N GLU A 793 -5.79 -97.54 26.38
CA GLU A 793 -6.13 -96.22 25.88
C GLU A 793 -7.07 -96.27 24.67
N THR A 794 -8.22 -95.58 24.78
CA THR A 794 -9.10 -95.30 23.65
C THR A 794 -9.08 -93.81 23.35
N CYS A 795 -8.54 -93.44 22.19
CA CYS A 795 -8.48 -92.06 21.71
C CYS A 795 -9.60 -91.76 20.72
N ASN A 796 -10.33 -90.67 20.96
CA ASN A 796 -11.31 -90.13 20.02
C ASN A 796 -10.82 -88.79 19.47
N GLU A 797 -10.90 -88.62 18.15
CA GLU A 797 -10.60 -87.35 17.49
C GLU A 797 -11.83 -86.44 17.56
N LYS A 798 -11.63 -85.24 18.09
CA LYS A 798 -12.67 -84.23 18.25
C LYS A 798 -12.23 -82.94 17.59
N LYS A 799 -13.11 -82.32 16.81
CA LYS A 799 -12.83 -81.05 16.14
C LYS A 799 -13.07 -79.89 17.10
N PHE A 800 -12.01 -79.14 17.41
CA PHE A 800 -12.10 -77.93 18.22
C PHE A 800 -12.14 -76.69 17.34
N SER A 801 -12.96 -75.71 17.74
CA SER A 801 -13.05 -74.41 17.09
C SER A 801 -11.99 -73.47 17.66
N LEU A 802 -10.93 -73.21 16.90
CA LEU A 802 -9.84 -72.31 17.27
C LEU A 802 -10.04 -70.91 16.70
N SER A 803 -9.39 -69.92 17.30
CA SER A 803 -9.37 -68.54 16.78
C SER A 803 -8.44 -68.44 15.57
N GLY A 804 -9.00 -68.18 14.38
CA GLY A 804 -8.18 -67.96 13.18
C GLY A 804 -7.50 -66.59 13.20
N ARG A 805 -8.18 -65.60 13.79
CA ARG A 805 -7.63 -64.29 14.13
C ARG A 805 -7.28 -64.27 15.62
N THR A 806 -6.05 -63.92 15.97
CA THR A 806 -5.56 -63.89 17.35
C THR A 806 -5.16 -62.47 17.74
N VAL A 807 -4.93 -62.21 19.03
CA VAL A 807 -4.50 -60.89 19.52
C VAL A 807 -3.13 -60.50 18.93
N GLU A 808 -2.28 -61.47 18.61
CA GLU A 808 -0.98 -61.28 17.95
C GLU A 808 -1.13 -60.65 16.55
N ASP A 809 -2.25 -60.87 15.85
CA ASP A 809 -2.53 -60.21 14.57
C ASP A 809 -2.55 -58.68 14.72
N LEU A 810 -2.81 -58.13 15.91
CA LEU A 810 -2.79 -56.68 16.16
C LEU A 810 -1.38 -56.08 16.14
N GLN A 811 -0.35 -56.91 16.33
CA GLN A 811 1.05 -56.46 16.35
C GLN A 811 1.70 -56.53 14.95
N VAL A 812 1.13 -57.32 14.03
CA VAL A 812 1.66 -57.54 12.68
C VAL A 812 1.86 -56.23 11.91
N PRO A 813 0.90 -55.27 11.88
CA PRO A 813 1.10 -54.03 11.14
C PRO A 813 2.34 -53.25 11.57
N ALA A 814 2.59 -53.17 12.88
CA ALA A 814 3.75 -52.47 13.43
C ALA A 814 5.07 -53.16 13.06
N GLN A 815 5.12 -54.49 13.17
CA GLN A 815 6.31 -55.26 12.79
C GLN A 815 6.57 -55.24 11.28
N VAL A 816 5.52 -55.23 10.45
CA VAL A 816 5.64 -55.05 9.01
C VAL A 816 6.28 -53.68 8.69
N ILE A 817 5.81 -52.61 9.34
CA ILE A 817 6.38 -51.27 9.17
C ILE A 817 7.87 -51.27 9.56
N GLU A 818 8.23 -51.88 10.69
CA GLU A 818 9.63 -52.00 11.13
C GLU A 818 10.50 -52.77 10.12
N LYS A 819 10.00 -53.87 9.55
CA LYS A 819 10.73 -54.59 8.50
C LYS A 819 10.94 -53.72 7.26
N THR A 820 9.93 -52.96 6.86
CA THR A 820 10.03 -52.08 5.68
C THR A 820 10.98 -50.90 5.83
N SER A 821 11.40 -50.56 7.06
CA SER A 821 12.42 -49.53 7.31
C SER A 821 13.85 -50.02 7.07
N LEU A 822 14.05 -51.32 6.85
CA LEU A 822 15.34 -51.91 6.52
C LEU A 822 15.65 -51.75 5.03
N ALA A 823 16.91 -51.43 4.71
CA ALA A 823 17.34 -51.16 3.34
C ALA A 823 17.11 -52.32 2.36
N GLU A 824 17.11 -53.56 2.86
CA GLU A 824 16.89 -54.78 2.05
C GLU A 824 15.48 -54.84 1.42
N TYR A 825 14.47 -54.22 2.04
CA TYR A 825 13.09 -54.18 1.51
C TYR A 825 12.83 -52.98 0.60
N ARG A 826 13.76 -52.00 0.54
CA ARG A 826 13.56 -50.74 -0.17
C ARG A 826 13.26 -50.93 -1.66
N SER A 827 13.97 -51.83 -2.33
CA SER A 827 13.78 -52.09 -3.77
C SER A 827 12.39 -52.66 -4.08
N THR A 828 11.78 -53.38 -3.14
CA THR A 828 10.48 -54.03 -3.31
C THR A 828 9.31 -53.04 -3.31
N PHE A 829 9.50 -51.89 -2.67
CA PHE A 829 8.49 -50.85 -2.46
C PHE A 829 8.88 -49.49 -3.07
N LYS A 830 9.86 -49.48 -3.99
CA LYS A 830 10.31 -48.25 -4.66
C LYS A 830 9.10 -47.59 -5.36
N PRO A 831 8.82 -46.30 -5.10
CA PRO A 831 7.70 -45.63 -5.73
C PRO A 831 7.96 -45.41 -7.22
N VAL A 832 6.87 -45.29 -7.98
CA VAL A 832 6.90 -45.11 -9.43
C VAL A 832 6.36 -43.73 -9.76
N PHE A 833 7.12 -42.97 -10.55
CA PHE A 833 6.72 -41.70 -11.15
C PHE A 833 6.11 -42.02 -12.53
N GLY A 834 4.87 -41.61 -12.75
CA GLY A 834 4.09 -41.92 -13.94
C GLY A 834 3.56 -40.70 -14.66
#